data_AF-A0A812IRH1-F1
#
_entry.id   AF-A0A812IRH1-F1
#
_cell.length_a   1.000
_cell.length_b   1.000
_cell.length_c   1.000
_cell.angle_alpha   90.00
_cell.angle_beta   90.00
_cell.angle_gamma   90.00
#
_symmetry.space_group_name_H-M   'P 1'
#
loop_
_entity.id
_entity.type
_entity.pdbx_description
1 polymer ?
#
loop_
_entity_poly.entity_id
_entity_poly.type
_entity_poly.pdbx_seq_one_letter_code
_entity_poly.pdbx_strand_id
1 'polypeptide(L)'
;MPRYRLTIAYEGTDFHGWQKQYVSAETAPPGSVVESDTGRPGFVQLRTVQWAVEEAVFQVFRERVTIQGASRTDAGVHAMAQTAAFTVTGETGPPIERIAMALNSRLPEDVLIKACVPTSDEFDPIGMCESKGYRYSIVTGPLRPLWNRRTAHYVYEALDVERMREAGKAIEGEHDFAAFAQAKHGRESTVRTVFGCEVADQGDNAVAFDVSGNGFLYNMVRIIAGTLVEVGKGRMEVERVREAIESGDRRLAGPILHVSTRLIVGGSQENTILSCEEQIRRGHEVHLAYGPIYGPEGSMLGRVEAFAHEGRSIVTHEIPDMVREVNPVRDWRGTGQLRGLIREIKPDVVHTHSFHAGLPWWKNTMYVASERYASRHGHAMVSVADAMTSQYVGAGIGKAADYTTVRSGMEVERFLDVRAQRDEVRARLGIPAGAFVLGTVARLAEHKGHDHILDALGDELRARPDVVLLWVGDGWWRDRLLEKAKRLGLRERIVLTGLVPPEDVGEHIGAMDCLVHPSEREGLPRTVVQALLAGVPVVAHDADGTGEACVEMVTGRLVPIGDHAKLREAVAWTIDHHEDALLLAQEGKTRCVRGWSVSAMVDGLDAVYKRACNATDVMAKVLVVGPHPDDQELGMGGTIAKLASRGHDVLLLDITNGEPTPYGDPETRAKEADTAARILGVERRLLGLPNREVEHTLEARHKVAGVIREFQAEIVFTPFFEDAHPDHRAVTRIVEDARFDAKLTKTDLPGEPIYPRWLFYYYATHLRWVANPNFLIDVTGFEETKRKSIVAYETHGWTRRWTTSARASA
;
A
#
# COMPACT_ATOMS: atom_id res chain seq x y z
N MET A 1 -50.36 -8.94 1.14
CA MET A 1 -49.65 -9.56 -0.01
C MET A 1 -48.83 -10.70 0.55
N PRO A 2 -48.88 -11.94 0.03
CA PRO A 2 -48.18 -13.07 0.65
C PRO A 2 -46.70 -12.75 0.92
N ARG A 3 -46.31 -12.76 2.20
CA ARG A 3 -44.93 -12.59 2.65
C ARG A 3 -44.37 -13.92 3.11
N TYR A 4 -43.15 -14.24 2.67
CA TYR A 4 -42.48 -15.48 3.00
C TYR A 4 -41.19 -15.21 3.77
N ARG A 5 -40.96 -15.99 4.83
CA ARG A 5 -39.70 -16.04 5.57
C ARG A 5 -38.87 -17.23 5.10
N LEU A 6 -37.65 -16.95 4.66
CA LEU A 6 -36.66 -17.91 4.25
C LEU A 6 -35.63 -18.16 5.36
N THR A 7 -35.18 -19.41 5.48
CA THR A 7 -33.96 -19.78 6.21
C THR A 7 -32.95 -20.28 5.20
N ILE A 8 -31.82 -19.59 5.07
CA ILE A 8 -30.87 -19.75 3.98
C ILE A 8 -29.52 -20.17 4.54
N ALA A 9 -28.94 -21.24 4.00
CA ALA A 9 -27.56 -21.61 4.21
C ALA A 9 -26.75 -21.34 2.95
N TYR A 10 -25.49 -20.92 3.08
CA TYR A 10 -24.62 -20.72 1.92
C TYR A 10 -23.14 -20.83 2.28
N GLU A 11 -22.35 -21.30 1.31
CA GLU A 11 -20.90 -21.21 1.32
C GLU A 11 -20.49 -19.87 0.68
N GLY A 12 -19.99 -18.94 1.49
CA GLY A 12 -19.78 -17.56 1.09
C GLY A 12 -18.51 -17.27 0.31
N THR A 13 -17.61 -18.26 0.17
CA THR A 13 -16.24 -18.07 -0.35
C THR A 13 -16.21 -17.33 -1.69
N ASP A 14 -17.13 -17.66 -2.59
CA ASP A 14 -17.19 -17.11 -3.95
C ASP A 14 -18.29 -16.04 -4.11
N PHE A 15 -18.78 -15.48 -3.01
CA PHE A 15 -19.75 -14.39 -2.99
C PHE A 15 -19.13 -13.09 -2.48
N HIS A 16 -19.53 -11.97 -3.10
CA HIS A 16 -19.20 -10.61 -2.65
C HIS A 16 -20.10 -10.16 -1.49
N GLY A 17 -20.42 -11.07 -0.57
CA GLY A 17 -21.29 -10.86 0.57
C GLY A 17 -22.77 -11.08 0.27
N TRP A 18 -23.62 -10.75 1.24
CA TRP A 18 -25.07 -10.92 1.13
C TRP A 18 -25.72 -9.93 0.15
N GLN A 19 -25.54 -8.63 0.40
CA GLN A 19 -26.32 -7.57 -0.27
C GLN A 19 -25.91 -7.40 -1.73
N LYS A 20 -26.89 -7.23 -2.65
CA LYS A 20 -26.63 -6.84 -4.05
C LYS A 20 -25.73 -5.60 -4.15
N GLN A 21 -24.69 -5.68 -4.97
CA GLN A 21 -23.72 -4.62 -5.18
C GLN A 21 -23.50 -4.38 -6.67
N TYR A 22 -23.41 -3.10 -7.03
CA TYR A 22 -23.10 -2.63 -8.38
C TYR A 22 -21.80 -1.87 -8.35
N VAL A 23 -20.87 -2.21 -9.23
CA VAL A 23 -19.55 -1.56 -9.35
C VAL A 23 -19.32 -1.11 -10.78
N SER A 24 -18.38 -0.20 -11.00
CA SER A 24 -17.97 0.17 -12.36
C SER A 24 -17.46 -1.07 -13.09
N ALA A 25 -17.82 -1.21 -14.38
CA ALA A 25 -17.35 -2.30 -15.23
C ALA A 25 -15.81 -2.35 -15.31
N GLU A 26 -15.14 -1.19 -15.22
CA GLU A 26 -13.69 -1.05 -15.25
C GLU A 26 -13.00 -1.56 -13.98
N THR A 27 -13.70 -1.52 -12.84
CA THR A 27 -13.14 -1.87 -11.52
C THR A 27 -13.69 -3.20 -10.99
N ALA A 28 -14.53 -3.88 -11.77
CA ALA A 28 -15.17 -5.11 -11.36
C ALA A 28 -14.16 -6.26 -11.32
N PRO A 29 -14.08 -7.03 -10.21
CA PRO A 29 -13.19 -8.19 -10.14
C PRO A 29 -13.51 -9.20 -11.28
N PRO A 30 -12.52 -9.69 -12.04
CA PRO A 30 -12.77 -10.68 -13.09
C PRO A 30 -13.47 -11.93 -12.54
N GLY A 31 -14.49 -12.44 -13.25
CA GLY A 31 -15.27 -13.61 -12.82
C GLY A 31 -16.28 -13.37 -11.69
N SER A 32 -16.37 -12.14 -11.16
CA SER A 32 -17.35 -11.81 -10.11
C SER A 32 -18.67 -11.23 -10.64
N VAL A 33 -18.73 -10.95 -11.95
CA VAL A 33 -19.85 -10.27 -12.59
C VAL A 33 -20.91 -11.27 -13.01
N VAL A 34 -22.17 -10.93 -12.73
CA VAL A 34 -23.36 -11.65 -13.19
C VAL A 34 -24.21 -10.75 -14.10
N GLU A 35 -25.00 -11.36 -14.99
CA GLU A 35 -25.90 -10.60 -15.87
C GLU A 35 -26.87 -9.74 -15.04
N SER A 36 -27.00 -8.46 -15.42
CA SER A 36 -27.74 -7.46 -14.67
C SER A 36 -28.86 -6.86 -15.52
N ASP A 37 -30.09 -6.86 -14.98
CA ASP A 37 -31.26 -6.18 -15.55
C ASP A 37 -31.29 -4.65 -15.29
N THR A 38 -30.26 -4.07 -14.67
CA THR A 38 -30.40 -2.74 -14.05
C THR A 38 -30.35 -1.53 -14.98
N GLY A 39 -30.12 -1.71 -16.28
CA GLY A 39 -30.20 -0.63 -17.26
C GLY A 39 -29.28 0.58 -17.01
N ARG A 40 -28.29 0.46 -16.10
CA ARG A 40 -27.33 1.53 -15.79
C ARG A 40 -26.07 1.35 -16.65
N PRO A 41 -25.83 2.22 -17.66
CA PRO A 41 -24.64 2.12 -18.50
C PRO A 41 -23.37 2.26 -17.66
N GLY A 42 -22.40 1.37 -17.87
CA GLY A 42 -21.08 1.42 -17.21
C GLY A 42 -20.98 0.74 -15.84
N PHE A 43 -22.07 0.20 -15.29
CA PHE A 43 -22.05 -0.54 -14.02
C PHE A 43 -22.41 -2.02 -14.22
N VAL A 44 -21.79 -2.90 -13.44
CA VAL A 44 -22.03 -4.35 -13.45
C VAL A 44 -22.42 -4.85 -12.06
N GLN A 45 -23.25 -5.89 -12.01
CA GLN A 45 -23.70 -6.53 -10.77
C GLN A 45 -22.69 -7.59 -10.34
N LEU A 46 -22.30 -7.58 -9.07
CA LEU A 46 -21.47 -8.63 -8.47
C LEU A 46 -22.30 -9.84 -8.05
N ARG A 47 -21.68 -11.03 -8.04
CA ARG A 47 -22.26 -12.26 -7.51
C ARG A 47 -22.44 -12.14 -6.01
N THR A 48 -23.68 -11.95 -5.56
CA THR A 48 -24.06 -11.85 -4.15
C THR A 48 -25.18 -12.83 -3.82
N VAL A 49 -25.29 -13.22 -2.56
CA VAL A 49 -26.32 -14.21 -2.15
C VAL A 49 -27.73 -13.66 -2.39
N GLN A 50 -27.96 -12.38 -2.08
CA GLN A 50 -29.26 -11.74 -2.34
C GLN A 50 -29.63 -11.80 -3.83
N TRP A 51 -28.67 -11.52 -4.74
CA TRP A 51 -28.93 -11.64 -6.17
C TRP A 51 -29.32 -13.08 -6.54
N ALA A 52 -28.54 -14.08 -6.11
CA ALA A 52 -28.79 -15.47 -6.46
C ALA A 52 -30.19 -15.94 -6.01
N VAL A 53 -30.60 -15.55 -4.79
CA VAL A 53 -31.93 -15.90 -4.27
C VAL A 53 -33.04 -15.12 -4.98
N GLU A 54 -32.85 -13.84 -5.30
CA GLU A 54 -33.84 -13.07 -6.06
C GLU A 54 -34.01 -13.58 -7.50
N GLU A 55 -32.94 -14.03 -8.16
CA GLU A 55 -33.03 -14.69 -9.46
C GLU A 55 -33.80 -16.00 -9.37
N ALA A 56 -33.53 -16.82 -8.34
CA ALA A 56 -34.29 -18.05 -8.12
C ALA A 56 -35.77 -17.76 -7.86
N VAL A 57 -36.09 -16.72 -7.07
CA VAL A 57 -37.48 -16.27 -6.85
C VAL A 57 -38.11 -15.79 -8.16
N PHE A 58 -37.41 -15.00 -8.97
CA PHE A 58 -37.91 -14.56 -10.27
C PHE A 58 -38.20 -15.74 -11.21
N GLN A 59 -37.34 -16.76 -11.24
CA GLN A 59 -37.57 -17.95 -12.07
C GLN A 59 -38.78 -18.78 -11.62
N VAL A 60 -39.09 -18.80 -10.32
CA VAL A 60 -40.20 -19.57 -9.75
C VAL A 60 -41.52 -18.81 -9.79
N PHE A 61 -41.54 -17.55 -9.36
CA PHE A 61 -42.75 -16.73 -9.21
C PHE A 61 -43.02 -15.82 -10.41
N ARG A 62 -42.06 -15.68 -11.33
CA ARG A 62 -42.12 -14.75 -12.49
C ARG A 62 -42.33 -13.29 -12.07
N GLU A 63 -41.94 -12.95 -10.85
CA GLU A 63 -42.06 -11.63 -10.25
C GLU A 63 -40.69 -11.19 -9.73
N ARG A 64 -40.27 -9.96 -10.07
CA ARG A 64 -39.03 -9.36 -9.54
C ARG A 64 -39.30 -8.84 -8.14
N VAL A 65 -38.67 -9.45 -7.14
CA VAL A 65 -38.82 -9.05 -5.73
C VAL A 65 -37.53 -8.45 -5.19
N THR A 66 -37.64 -7.70 -4.10
CA THR A 66 -36.48 -7.34 -3.27
C THR A 66 -36.50 -8.19 -2.01
N ILE A 67 -35.47 -9.02 -1.84
CA ILE A 67 -35.28 -9.82 -0.62
C ILE A 67 -34.59 -8.98 0.43
N GLN A 68 -35.15 -8.97 1.64
CA GLN A 68 -34.56 -8.34 2.81
C GLN A 68 -33.95 -9.42 3.73
N GLY A 69 -32.65 -9.34 4.00
CA GLY A 69 -31.97 -10.25 4.93
C GLY A 69 -31.86 -9.67 6.34
N ALA A 70 -31.80 -10.54 7.35
CA ALA A 70 -31.63 -10.15 8.75
C ALA A 70 -30.25 -9.50 9.04
N SER A 71 -29.23 -9.89 8.27
CA SER A 71 -27.86 -9.37 8.36
C SER A 71 -27.27 -9.08 6.99
N ARG A 72 -26.34 -8.12 6.92
CA ARG A 72 -25.43 -7.99 5.78
C ARG A 72 -24.14 -8.70 6.17
N THR A 73 -23.72 -9.67 5.38
CA THR A 73 -22.47 -10.40 5.59
C THR A 73 -21.40 -9.92 4.62
N ASP A 74 -20.15 -9.91 5.07
CA ASP A 74 -18.99 -9.54 4.25
C ASP A 74 -18.71 -10.59 3.18
N ALA A 75 -17.90 -10.23 2.18
CA ALA A 75 -17.42 -11.20 1.19
C ALA A 75 -16.70 -12.37 1.87
N GLY A 76 -16.94 -13.60 1.39
CA GLY A 76 -16.35 -14.81 1.94
C GLY A 76 -17.00 -15.37 3.21
N VAL A 77 -18.00 -14.69 3.80
CA VAL A 77 -18.66 -15.14 5.03
C VAL A 77 -19.68 -16.23 4.73
N HIS A 78 -19.61 -17.36 5.43
CA HIS A 78 -20.57 -18.46 5.33
C HIS A 78 -21.80 -18.22 6.21
N ALA A 79 -22.93 -18.83 5.87
CA ALA A 79 -24.08 -18.86 6.76
C ALA A 79 -24.68 -20.26 6.90
N MET A 80 -24.96 -20.65 8.14
CA MET A 80 -25.71 -21.87 8.43
C MET A 80 -27.23 -21.64 8.40
N ALA A 81 -27.69 -20.43 8.72
CA ALA A 81 -29.12 -20.08 8.82
C ALA A 81 -29.35 -18.55 8.80
N GLN A 82 -29.09 -17.91 7.66
CA GLN A 82 -29.47 -16.52 7.44
C GLN A 82 -31.00 -16.43 7.22
N THR A 83 -31.67 -15.61 8.04
CA THR A 83 -33.10 -15.34 7.86
C THR A 83 -33.29 -14.22 6.83
N ALA A 84 -34.23 -14.39 5.90
CA ALA A 84 -34.61 -13.36 4.94
C ALA A 84 -36.11 -13.38 4.67
N ALA A 85 -36.64 -12.31 4.08
CA ALA A 85 -38.05 -12.23 3.71
C ALA A 85 -38.26 -11.54 2.36
N PHE A 86 -39.30 -11.95 1.65
CA PHE A 86 -39.80 -11.29 0.44
C PHE A 86 -41.31 -11.35 0.37
N THR A 87 -41.87 -10.47 -0.44
CA THR A 87 -43.31 -10.34 -0.68
C THR A 87 -43.57 -10.48 -2.17
N VAL A 88 -44.64 -11.21 -2.54
CA VAL A 88 -45.12 -11.34 -3.91
C VAL A 88 -46.53 -10.76 -4.03
N THR A 89 -46.85 -10.22 -5.21
CA THR A 89 -48.13 -9.54 -5.46
C THR A 89 -49.21 -10.48 -6.01
N GLY A 90 -48.83 -11.60 -6.63
CA GLY A 90 -49.76 -12.55 -7.27
C GLY A 90 -50.05 -13.83 -6.48
N GLU A 91 -51.13 -14.53 -6.85
CA GLU A 91 -51.42 -15.92 -6.44
C GLU A 91 -50.61 -16.97 -7.24
N THR A 92 -49.76 -16.51 -8.16
CA THR A 92 -48.95 -17.35 -9.05
C THR A 92 -47.66 -17.79 -8.36
N GLY A 93 -47.70 -18.95 -7.72
CA GLY A 93 -46.54 -19.62 -7.13
C GLY A 93 -46.81 -21.11 -6.89
N PRO A 94 -45.77 -21.94 -6.70
CA PRO A 94 -45.97 -23.32 -6.29
C PRO A 94 -46.61 -23.38 -4.88
N PRO A 95 -47.28 -24.48 -4.50
CA PRO A 95 -47.77 -24.70 -3.14
C PRO A 95 -46.66 -24.48 -2.11
N ILE A 96 -47.01 -23.94 -0.93
CA ILE A 96 -46.05 -23.51 0.10
C ILE A 96 -45.01 -24.59 0.44
N GLU A 97 -45.44 -25.85 0.50
CA GLU A 97 -44.61 -27.02 0.82
C GLU A 97 -43.55 -27.29 -0.24
N ARG A 98 -43.75 -26.77 -1.47
CA ARG A 98 -42.85 -26.95 -2.62
C ARG A 98 -42.00 -25.72 -2.92
N ILE A 99 -42.24 -24.57 -2.29
CA ILE A 99 -41.49 -23.33 -2.59
C ILE A 99 -40.00 -23.53 -2.33
N ALA A 100 -39.59 -24.06 -1.18
CA ALA A 100 -38.17 -24.26 -0.87
C ALA A 100 -37.49 -25.21 -1.88
N MET A 101 -38.17 -26.30 -2.25
CA MET A 101 -37.68 -27.25 -3.26
C MET A 101 -37.57 -26.59 -4.66
N ALA A 102 -38.56 -25.80 -5.04
CA ALA A 102 -38.57 -25.08 -6.31
C ALA A 102 -37.42 -24.05 -6.38
N LEU A 103 -37.20 -23.28 -5.31
CA LEU A 103 -36.08 -22.34 -5.22
C LEU A 103 -34.72 -23.06 -5.28
N ASN A 104 -34.54 -24.13 -4.51
CA ASN A 104 -33.30 -24.92 -4.51
C ASN A 104 -32.97 -25.52 -5.88
N SER A 105 -33.98 -25.85 -6.69
CA SER A 105 -33.75 -26.34 -8.06
C SER A 105 -33.17 -25.29 -9.02
N ARG A 106 -33.20 -24.00 -8.64
CA ARG A 106 -32.73 -22.85 -9.43
C ARG A 106 -31.55 -22.12 -8.80
N LEU A 107 -31.22 -22.45 -7.55
CA LEU A 107 -30.08 -21.88 -6.84
C LEU A 107 -28.78 -22.59 -7.24
N PRO A 108 -27.64 -21.88 -7.18
CA PRO A 108 -26.33 -22.50 -7.33
C PRO A 108 -26.03 -23.45 -6.15
N GLU A 109 -25.09 -24.39 -6.35
CA GLU A 109 -24.76 -25.44 -5.36
C GLU A 109 -24.27 -24.89 -4.01
N ASP A 110 -23.79 -23.65 -3.99
CA ASP A 110 -23.30 -22.96 -2.80
C ASP A 110 -24.38 -22.16 -2.05
N VAL A 111 -25.66 -22.26 -2.43
CA VAL A 111 -26.80 -21.65 -1.72
C VAL A 111 -27.95 -22.64 -1.56
N LEU A 112 -28.48 -22.75 -0.33
CA LEU A 112 -29.54 -23.68 0.03
C LEU A 112 -30.63 -22.99 0.86
N ILE A 113 -31.88 -23.04 0.40
CA ILE A 113 -33.07 -22.74 1.19
C ILE A 113 -33.39 -23.94 2.07
N LYS A 114 -33.16 -23.81 3.37
CA LYS A 114 -33.51 -24.82 4.38
C LYS A 114 -35.00 -24.83 4.70
N ALA A 115 -35.63 -23.66 4.71
CA ALA A 115 -37.06 -23.52 4.99
C ALA A 115 -37.64 -22.28 4.30
N CYS A 116 -38.90 -22.36 3.92
CA CYS A 116 -39.72 -21.24 3.46
C CYS A 116 -41.09 -21.35 4.15
N VAL A 117 -41.49 -20.34 4.91
CA VAL A 117 -42.78 -20.32 5.62
C VAL A 117 -43.55 -19.03 5.34
N PRO A 118 -44.89 -19.06 5.24
CA PRO A 118 -45.68 -17.83 5.19
C PRO A 118 -45.51 -17.08 6.52
N THR A 119 -45.49 -15.76 6.48
CA THR A 119 -45.35 -14.91 7.65
C THR A 119 -46.27 -13.69 7.53
N SER A 120 -46.45 -12.95 8.63
CA SER A 120 -47.17 -11.68 8.64
C SER A 120 -46.54 -10.69 7.66
N ASP A 121 -47.37 -9.88 7.00
CA ASP A 121 -46.93 -8.78 6.13
C ASP A 121 -46.04 -7.76 6.90
N GLU A 122 -46.17 -7.69 8.23
CA GLU A 122 -45.39 -6.83 9.12
C GLU A 122 -44.02 -7.43 9.52
N PHE A 123 -43.71 -8.67 9.14
CA PHE A 123 -42.47 -9.32 9.56
C PHE A 123 -41.23 -8.62 8.98
N ASP A 124 -40.43 -8.00 9.84
CA ASP A 124 -39.14 -7.41 9.49
C ASP A 124 -37.98 -8.30 9.97
N PRO A 125 -37.24 -8.98 9.06
CA PRO A 125 -36.13 -9.84 9.45
C PRO A 125 -34.99 -9.08 10.14
N ILE A 126 -34.90 -7.76 9.99
CA ILE A 126 -33.89 -6.94 10.66
C ILE A 126 -34.38 -6.49 12.04
N GLY A 127 -35.52 -5.80 12.10
CA GLY A 127 -36.07 -5.22 13.32
C GLY A 127 -36.61 -6.24 14.33
N MET A 128 -37.03 -7.43 13.87
CA MET A 128 -37.52 -8.52 14.73
C MET A 128 -36.44 -9.58 15.01
N CYS A 129 -35.17 -9.31 14.68
CA CYS A 129 -34.07 -10.22 14.95
C CYS A 129 -33.73 -10.22 16.45
N GLU A 130 -33.97 -11.34 17.14
CA GLU A 130 -33.68 -11.48 18.58
C GLU A 130 -32.18 -11.55 18.87
N SER A 131 -31.43 -12.26 18.04
CA SER A 131 -29.97 -12.36 18.17
C SER A 131 -29.31 -12.69 16.84
N LYS A 132 -28.04 -12.28 16.71
CA LYS A 132 -27.15 -12.63 15.60
C LYS A 132 -25.95 -13.36 16.17
N GLY A 133 -25.61 -14.50 15.58
CA GLY A 133 -24.47 -15.32 15.98
C GLY A 133 -23.40 -15.41 14.89
N TYR A 134 -22.13 -15.39 15.29
CA TYR A 134 -20.99 -15.62 14.42
C TYR A 134 -20.07 -16.67 15.05
N ARG A 135 -19.51 -17.54 14.21
CA ARG A 135 -18.49 -18.52 14.58
C ARG A 135 -17.25 -18.36 13.72
N TYR A 136 -16.09 -18.27 14.37
CA TYR A 136 -14.79 -18.43 13.75
C TYR A 136 -14.27 -19.82 14.10
N SER A 137 -14.07 -20.65 13.08
CA SER A 137 -13.38 -21.93 13.24
C SER A 137 -11.90 -21.71 12.91
N ILE A 138 -11.01 -22.04 13.83
CA ILE A 138 -9.58 -21.82 13.72
C ILE A 138 -8.89 -23.18 13.81
N VAL A 139 -8.00 -23.49 12.89
CA VAL A 139 -7.13 -24.66 12.95
C VAL A 139 -5.71 -24.19 13.20
N THR A 140 -5.05 -24.79 14.17
CA THR A 140 -3.72 -24.46 14.63
C THR A 140 -2.70 -25.56 14.25
N GLY A 141 -1.41 -25.24 14.27
CA GLY A 141 -0.34 -26.21 14.13
C GLY A 141 0.47 -26.12 12.84
N PRO A 142 1.56 -26.90 12.71
CA PRO A 142 2.58 -26.69 11.68
C PRO A 142 2.15 -27.12 10.28
N LEU A 143 1.04 -27.85 10.17
CA LEU A 143 0.51 -28.35 8.91
C LEU A 143 -0.78 -27.61 8.57
N ARG A 144 -0.85 -27.09 7.34
CA ARG A 144 -2.05 -26.43 6.84
C ARG A 144 -3.26 -27.40 6.82
N PRO A 145 -4.46 -26.95 7.19
CA PRO A 145 -5.68 -27.75 7.05
C PRO A 145 -5.98 -28.02 5.58
N LEU A 146 -6.16 -29.28 5.20
CA LEU A 146 -6.52 -29.66 3.83
C LEU A 146 -8.04 -29.61 3.59
N TRP A 147 -8.83 -30.16 4.52
CA TRP A 147 -10.26 -30.45 4.33
C TRP A 147 -11.16 -29.26 4.62
N ASN A 148 -10.86 -28.47 5.65
CA ASN A 148 -11.63 -27.30 6.08
C ASN A 148 -10.97 -25.97 5.69
N ARG A 149 -10.10 -25.97 4.66
CA ARG A 149 -9.37 -24.76 4.21
C ARG A 149 -10.25 -23.60 3.74
N ARG A 150 -11.51 -23.88 3.35
CA ARG A 150 -12.49 -22.87 2.91
C ARG A 150 -13.35 -22.35 4.07
N THR A 151 -13.40 -23.08 5.17
CA THR A 151 -14.34 -22.84 6.28
C THR A 151 -13.66 -22.59 7.63
N ALA A 152 -12.35 -22.79 7.71
CA ALA A 152 -11.54 -22.52 8.90
C ALA A 152 -10.35 -21.61 8.59
N HIS A 153 -10.06 -20.71 9.54
CA HIS A 153 -8.85 -19.88 9.54
C HIS A 153 -7.66 -20.70 10.02
N TYR A 154 -6.52 -20.61 9.33
CA TYR A 154 -5.32 -21.35 9.68
C TYR A 154 -4.32 -20.48 10.45
N VAL A 155 -3.84 -20.98 11.58
CA VAL A 155 -2.79 -20.36 12.40
C VAL A 155 -1.65 -21.37 12.57
N TYR A 156 -0.42 -20.98 12.25
CA TYR A 156 0.72 -21.90 12.31
C TYR A 156 1.13 -22.27 13.75
N GLU A 157 0.99 -21.31 14.68
CA GLU A 157 1.31 -21.47 16.10
C GLU A 157 0.14 -22.11 16.86
N ALA A 158 0.45 -22.83 17.95
CA ALA A 158 -0.56 -23.24 18.92
C ALA A 158 -1.12 -22.01 19.65
N LEU A 159 -2.40 -22.05 20.00
CA LEU A 159 -3.08 -20.96 20.70
C LEU A 159 -3.35 -21.36 22.15
N ASP A 160 -3.06 -20.46 23.08
CA ASP A 160 -3.49 -20.55 24.47
C ASP A 160 -4.98 -20.21 24.57
N VAL A 161 -5.81 -21.26 24.50
CA VAL A 161 -7.27 -21.14 24.53
C VAL A 161 -7.76 -20.53 25.84
N GLU A 162 -7.07 -20.75 26.95
CA GLU A 162 -7.52 -20.23 28.25
C GLU A 162 -7.31 -18.71 28.34
N ARG A 163 -6.17 -18.21 27.86
CA ARG A 163 -5.96 -16.76 27.71
C ARG A 163 -6.95 -16.12 26.75
N MET A 164 -7.27 -16.80 25.64
CA MET A 164 -8.31 -16.33 24.72
C MET A 164 -9.69 -16.25 25.39
N ARG A 165 -10.07 -17.23 26.21
CA ARG A 165 -11.31 -17.20 27.00
C ARG A 165 -11.33 -16.03 27.97
N GLU A 166 -10.21 -15.80 28.65
CA GLU A 166 -10.10 -14.71 29.63
C GLU A 166 -10.28 -13.34 28.96
N ALA A 167 -9.63 -13.11 27.82
CA ALA A 167 -9.80 -11.92 27.00
C ALA A 167 -11.20 -11.80 26.38
N GLY A 168 -11.87 -12.92 26.11
CA GLY A 168 -13.23 -12.98 25.59
C GLY A 168 -14.26 -12.37 26.55
N LYS A 169 -14.10 -12.56 27.86
CA LYS A 169 -15.12 -12.21 28.87
C LYS A 169 -15.49 -10.73 28.91
N ALA A 170 -14.51 -9.84 28.75
CA ALA A 170 -14.77 -8.40 28.83
C ALA A 170 -15.65 -7.88 27.68
N ILE A 171 -15.75 -8.64 26.57
CA ILE A 171 -16.54 -8.30 25.38
C ILE A 171 -18.05 -8.47 25.64
N GLU A 172 -18.45 -9.29 26.61
CA GLU A 172 -19.85 -9.50 26.96
C GLU A 172 -20.46 -8.28 27.63
N GLY A 173 -21.70 -7.94 27.27
CA GLY A 173 -22.41 -6.77 27.79
C GLY A 173 -22.67 -5.69 26.74
N GLU A 174 -23.16 -4.54 27.21
CA GLU A 174 -23.39 -3.35 26.39
C GLU A 174 -22.19 -2.41 26.50
N HIS A 175 -21.49 -2.20 25.37
CA HIS A 175 -20.26 -1.41 25.32
C HIS A 175 -20.22 -0.55 24.06
N ASP A 176 -19.41 0.51 24.11
CA ASP A 176 -18.98 1.22 22.90
C ASP A 176 -17.87 0.42 22.19
N PHE A 177 -18.21 -0.18 21.06
CA PHE A 177 -17.26 -0.99 20.28
C PHE A 177 -16.47 -0.19 19.24
N ALA A 178 -16.30 1.13 19.43
CA ALA A 178 -15.49 1.96 18.54
C ALA A 178 -14.08 1.41 18.30
N ALA A 179 -13.44 0.83 19.33
CA ALA A 179 -12.13 0.17 19.22
C ALA A 179 -12.12 -1.00 18.21
N PHE A 180 -13.26 -1.65 18.06
CA PHE A 180 -13.47 -2.79 17.19
C PHE A 180 -14.28 -2.42 15.94
N ALA A 181 -14.35 -1.13 15.58
CA ALA A 181 -15.11 -0.65 14.43
C ALA A 181 -14.21 -0.14 13.31
N GLN A 182 -14.61 -0.32 12.05
CA GLN A 182 -13.98 0.44 10.95
C GLN A 182 -14.52 1.87 10.88
N ALA A 183 -13.67 2.84 10.48
CA ALA A 183 -14.02 4.26 10.33
C ALA A 183 -15.21 4.55 9.40
N LYS A 184 -15.67 3.56 8.61
CA LYS A 184 -16.86 3.65 7.74
C LYS A 184 -17.86 2.52 8.02
N HIS A 185 -18.25 2.32 9.28
CA HIS A 185 -19.15 1.23 9.69
C HIS A 185 -20.65 1.45 9.37
N GLY A 186 -21.04 2.64 8.91
CA GLY A 186 -22.38 2.92 8.36
C GLY A 186 -23.53 2.86 9.37
N ARG A 187 -23.28 3.14 10.66
CA ARG A 187 -24.28 3.14 11.75
C ARG A 187 -24.16 4.44 12.55
N GLU A 188 -25.26 4.89 13.17
CA GLU A 188 -25.29 6.12 13.96
C GLU A 188 -24.57 6.01 15.31
N SER A 189 -24.50 4.80 15.85
CA SER A 189 -23.82 4.50 17.12
C SER A 189 -22.96 3.24 16.99
N THR A 190 -21.84 3.24 17.70
CA THR A 190 -20.89 2.15 17.91
C THR A 190 -21.25 1.28 19.13
N VAL A 191 -22.24 1.69 19.93
CA VAL A 191 -22.70 0.94 21.10
C VAL A 191 -23.48 -0.31 20.67
N ARG A 192 -23.05 -1.49 21.12
CA ARG A 192 -23.73 -2.78 20.85
C ARG A 192 -23.83 -3.60 22.12
N THR A 193 -24.74 -4.58 22.10
CA THR A 193 -24.91 -5.52 23.20
C THR A 193 -24.50 -6.91 22.72
N VAL A 194 -23.42 -7.44 23.29
CA VAL A 194 -22.97 -8.81 23.09
C VAL A 194 -23.56 -9.66 24.20
N PHE A 195 -24.33 -10.68 23.83
CA PHE A 195 -25.01 -11.59 24.75
C PHE A 195 -24.10 -12.73 25.24
N GLY A 196 -23.08 -13.10 24.45
CA GLY A 196 -22.11 -14.12 24.83
C GLY A 196 -20.90 -14.14 23.89
N CYS A 197 -19.73 -14.46 24.45
CA CYS A 197 -18.43 -14.46 23.78
C CYS A 197 -17.62 -15.69 24.28
N GLU A 198 -17.73 -16.80 23.57
CA GLU A 198 -17.18 -18.09 23.99
C GLU A 198 -16.00 -18.52 23.12
N VAL A 199 -14.91 -18.95 23.75
CA VAL A 199 -13.79 -19.61 23.08
C VAL A 199 -13.71 -21.06 23.56
N ALA A 200 -13.75 -22.01 22.64
CA ALA A 200 -13.75 -23.43 22.95
C ALA A 200 -12.62 -24.16 22.22
N ASP A 201 -11.83 -24.92 22.97
CA ASP A 201 -10.95 -25.96 22.41
C ASP A 201 -11.85 -27.08 21.86
N GLN A 202 -11.68 -27.40 20.59
CA GLN A 202 -12.43 -28.45 19.89
C GLN A 202 -11.61 -29.74 19.75
N GLY A 203 -10.39 -29.80 20.30
CA GLY A 203 -9.45 -30.89 20.07
C GLY A 203 -8.84 -30.85 18.66
N ASP A 204 -7.89 -31.75 18.38
CA ASP A 204 -7.23 -31.87 17.06
C ASP A 204 -6.68 -30.55 16.50
N ASN A 205 -6.11 -29.72 17.38
CA ASN A 205 -5.61 -28.37 17.08
C ASN A 205 -6.70 -27.40 16.57
N ALA A 206 -7.98 -27.64 16.82
CA ALA A 206 -9.06 -26.76 16.42
C ALA A 206 -9.58 -25.92 17.59
N VAL A 207 -9.83 -24.64 17.34
CA VAL A 207 -10.40 -23.68 18.28
C VAL A 207 -11.64 -23.06 17.64
N ALA A 208 -12.73 -22.99 18.38
CA ALA A 208 -13.93 -22.27 17.99
C ALA A 208 -14.05 -20.98 18.80
N PHE A 209 -14.34 -19.88 18.12
CA PHE A 209 -14.73 -18.62 18.74
C PHE A 209 -16.16 -18.28 18.32
N ASP A 210 -17.08 -18.26 19.29
CA ASP A 210 -18.49 -17.98 19.12
C ASP A 210 -18.85 -16.64 19.75
N VAL A 211 -19.59 -15.79 19.04
CA VAL A 211 -20.12 -14.54 19.59
C VAL A 211 -21.56 -14.34 19.18
N SER A 212 -22.38 -13.86 20.12
CA SER A 212 -23.78 -13.53 19.87
C SER A 212 -24.14 -12.14 20.39
N GLY A 213 -25.07 -11.44 19.73
CA GLY A 213 -25.47 -10.10 20.14
C GLY A 213 -26.69 -9.56 19.38
N ASN A 214 -27.15 -8.37 19.76
CA ASN A 214 -28.30 -7.69 19.10
C ASN A 214 -27.95 -7.17 17.69
N GLY A 215 -26.66 -6.95 17.43
CA GLY A 215 -26.15 -6.49 16.15
C GLY A 215 -24.67 -6.18 16.23
N PHE A 216 -23.99 -6.15 15.09
CA PHE A 216 -22.56 -5.89 15.02
C PHE A 216 -22.25 -4.77 14.03
N LEU A 217 -21.12 -4.11 14.23
CA LEU A 217 -20.57 -3.13 13.28
C LEU A 217 -19.85 -3.85 12.14
N TYR A 218 -19.64 -3.15 11.02
CA TYR A 218 -18.89 -3.69 9.89
C TYR A 218 -17.48 -4.13 10.33
N ASN A 219 -17.11 -5.39 10.02
CA ASN A 219 -15.87 -6.07 10.44
C ASN A 219 -15.63 -6.23 11.97
N MET A 220 -16.58 -5.87 12.84
CA MET A 220 -16.36 -5.88 14.29
C MET A 220 -15.95 -7.24 14.84
N VAL A 221 -16.73 -8.27 14.53
CA VAL A 221 -16.45 -9.63 15.02
C VAL A 221 -15.13 -10.16 14.48
N ARG A 222 -14.74 -9.78 13.25
CA ARG A 222 -13.48 -10.17 12.65
C ARG A 222 -12.29 -9.58 13.40
N ILE A 223 -12.39 -8.31 13.78
CA ILE A 223 -11.34 -7.61 14.55
C ILE A 223 -11.21 -8.28 15.91
N ILE A 224 -12.34 -8.51 16.60
CA ILE A 224 -12.37 -9.22 17.88
C ILE A 224 -11.69 -10.60 17.77
N ALA A 225 -12.07 -11.41 16.78
CA ALA A 225 -11.48 -12.73 16.57
C ALA A 225 -9.95 -12.66 16.36
N GLY A 226 -9.48 -11.68 15.58
CA GLY A 226 -8.05 -11.44 15.36
C GLY A 226 -7.32 -11.04 16.64
N THR A 227 -7.90 -10.13 17.43
CA THR A 227 -7.35 -9.71 18.74
C THR A 227 -7.22 -10.89 19.69
N LEU A 228 -8.26 -11.73 19.81
CA LEU A 228 -8.20 -12.93 20.64
C LEU A 228 -7.13 -13.91 20.14
N VAL A 229 -6.95 -14.08 18.83
CA VAL A 229 -5.87 -14.90 18.27
C VAL A 229 -4.49 -14.37 18.68
N GLU A 230 -4.26 -13.06 18.69
CA GLU A 230 -2.99 -12.48 19.14
C GLU A 230 -2.76 -12.67 20.65
N VAL A 231 -3.82 -12.61 21.47
CA VAL A 231 -3.76 -13.01 22.89
C VAL A 231 -3.39 -14.49 23.04
N GLY A 232 -4.01 -15.36 22.24
CA GLY A 232 -3.73 -16.80 22.21
C GLY A 232 -2.30 -17.13 21.77
N LYS A 233 -1.68 -16.30 20.92
CA LYS A 233 -0.26 -16.41 20.55
C LYS A 233 0.69 -15.87 21.62
N GLY A 234 0.17 -15.26 22.69
CA GLY A 234 0.98 -14.58 23.71
C GLY A 234 1.63 -13.28 23.22
N ARG A 235 1.06 -12.63 22.19
CA ARG A 235 1.54 -11.35 21.64
C ARG A 235 0.77 -10.15 22.17
N MET A 236 -0.33 -10.40 22.88
CA MET A 236 -1.14 -9.40 23.53
C MET A 236 -1.58 -9.89 24.91
N GLU A 237 -1.60 -8.99 25.89
CA GLU A 237 -2.11 -9.28 27.23
C GLU A 237 -3.64 -9.15 27.27
N VAL A 238 -4.25 -9.92 28.16
CA VAL A 238 -5.71 -9.99 28.35
C VAL A 238 -6.29 -8.62 28.72
N GLU A 239 -5.60 -7.91 29.61
CA GLU A 239 -5.95 -6.57 30.12
C GLU A 239 -6.11 -5.56 28.99
N ARG A 240 -5.30 -5.69 27.93
CA ARG A 240 -5.34 -4.78 26.78
C ARG A 240 -6.64 -4.89 25.99
N VAL A 241 -7.32 -6.06 26.04
CA VAL A 241 -8.66 -6.23 25.46
C VAL A 241 -9.72 -5.52 26.31
N ARG A 242 -9.59 -5.55 27.64
CA ARG A 242 -10.47 -4.80 28.55
C ARG A 242 -10.32 -3.30 28.33
N GLU A 243 -9.08 -2.81 28.26
CA GLU A 243 -8.78 -1.40 27.98
C GLU A 243 -9.35 -0.95 26.62
N ALA A 244 -9.28 -1.79 25.59
CA ALA A 244 -9.86 -1.51 24.28
C ALA A 244 -11.37 -1.24 24.35
N ILE A 245 -12.09 -2.03 25.16
CA ILE A 245 -13.55 -1.94 25.32
C ILE A 245 -13.93 -0.73 26.18
N GLU A 246 -13.18 -0.47 27.25
CA GLU A 246 -13.42 0.66 28.16
C GLU A 246 -13.09 2.01 27.50
N SER A 247 -12.06 2.06 26.64
CA SER A 247 -11.57 3.31 26.02
C SER A 247 -12.17 3.64 24.66
N GLY A 248 -12.72 2.66 23.93
CA GLY A 248 -13.20 2.84 22.55
C GLY A 248 -12.07 3.10 21.53
N ASP A 249 -10.81 2.86 21.93
CA ASP A 249 -9.63 3.21 21.17
C ASP A 249 -9.20 2.11 20.16
N ARG A 250 -9.30 2.41 18.87
CA ARG A 250 -8.99 1.50 17.73
C ARG A 250 -7.48 1.17 17.58
N ARG A 251 -6.62 1.77 18.40
CA ARG A 251 -5.21 2.01 18.07
C ARG A 251 -4.25 1.05 18.78
N LEU A 252 -4.77 -0.07 19.29
CA LEU A 252 -4.02 -1.17 19.91
C LEU A 252 -3.47 -2.22 18.91
N ALA A 253 -3.42 -1.89 17.60
CA ALA A 253 -2.61 -2.58 16.59
C ALA A 253 -1.14 -2.12 16.72
N GLY A 254 -0.17 -3.00 16.43
CA GLY A 254 1.16 -3.03 17.07
C GLY A 254 2.10 -1.83 16.86
N PRO A 255 3.25 -1.84 17.57
CA PRO A 255 4.08 -0.65 17.75
C PRO A 255 4.79 -0.16 16.47
N ILE A 256 4.93 1.15 16.32
CA ILE A 256 5.78 1.78 15.29
C ILE A 256 7.11 2.17 15.93
N LEU A 257 8.23 1.71 15.37
CA LEU A 257 9.58 2.10 15.78
C LEU A 257 10.20 3.05 14.75
N HIS A 258 10.40 4.32 15.13
CA HIS A 258 11.23 5.27 14.37
C HIS A 258 12.68 5.18 14.82
N VAL A 259 13.62 5.22 13.88
CA VAL A 259 15.06 5.15 14.15
C VAL A 259 15.76 6.37 13.57
N SER A 260 16.31 7.22 14.45
CA SER A 260 17.07 8.42 14.08
C SER A 260 18.49 8.40 14.63
N THR A 261 19.51 8.68 13.82
CA THR A 261 20.91 8.64 14.28
C THR A 261 21.27 9.74 15.30
N ARG A 262 20.46 10.80 15.41
CA ARG A 262 20.63 11.92 16.37
C ARG A 262 19.30 12.57 16.71
N LEU A 263 19.21 13.19 17.89
CA LEU A 263 18.04 13.96 18.35
C LEU A 263 18.40 15.44 18.65
N ILE A 264 19.14 16.09 17.75
CA ILE A 264 19.50 17.52 17.82
C ILE A 264 18.43 18.42 17.18
N VAL A 265 18.49 19.74 17.41
CA VAL A 265 17.62 20.72 16.73
C VAL A 265 17.96 20.80 15.24
N GLY A 266 17.03 20.38 14.38
CA GLY A 266 17.20 20.36 12.93
C GLY A 266 15.96 19.86 12.18
N GLY A 267 15.85 20.18 10.89
CA GLY A 267 14.64 19.94 10.11
C GLY A 267 14.24 18.46 9.94
N SER A 268 15.21 17.54 9.83
CA SER A 268 14.94 16.10 9.73
C SER A 268 14.48 15.51 11.07
N GLN A 269 15.10 15.93 12.17
CA GLN A 269 14.70 15.55 13.53
C GLN A 269 13.32 16.10 13.86
N GLU A 270 13.05 17.36 13.52
CA GLU A 270 11.74 17.98 13.66
C GLU A 270 10.66 17.23 12.87
N ASN A 271 10.94 16.87 11.61
CA ASN A 271 10.03 16.05 10.81
C ASN A 271 9.72 14.69 11.46
N THR A 272 10.73 14.04 12.03
CA THR A 272 10.57 12.76 12.73
C THR A 272 9.69 12.92 13.97
N ILE A 273 9.96 13.93 14.80
CA ILE A 273 9.18 14.19 16.01
C ILE A 273 7.73 14.56 15.67
N LEU A 274 7.51 15.42 14.68
CA LEU A 274 6.16 15.76 14.21
C LEU A 274 5.41 14.52 13.71
N SER A 275 6.10 13.60 13.03
CA SER A 275 5.52 12.32 12.61
C SER A 275 5.12 11.48 13.83
N CYS A 276 5.99 11.36 14.83
CA CYS A 276 5.70 10.62 16.07
C CYS A 276 4.55 11.24 16.87
N GLU A 277 4.57 12.56 17.08
CA GLU A 277 3.52 13.28 17.80
C GLU A 277 2.16 13.07 17.15
N GLU A 278 2.08 13.24 15.84
CA GLU A 278 0.82 13.08 15.11
C GLU A 278 0.37 11.62 15.05
N GLN A 279 1.29 10.67 14.95
CA GLN A 279 0.95 9.26 15.09
C GLN A 279 0.39 8.93 16.47
N ILE A 280 0.88 9.55 17.54
CA ILE A 280 0.30 9.43 18.89
C ILE A 280 -1.04 10.18 19.01
N ARG A 281 -1.23 11.32 18.33
CA ARG A 281 -2.58 11.95 18.25
C ARG A 281 -3.57 11.03 17.54
N ARG A 282 -3.11 10.34 16.51
CA ARG A 282 -3.80 9.23 15.83
C ARG A 282 -3.67 7.90 16.59
N GLY A 283 -3.14 7.98 17.83
CA GLY A 283 -2.96 7.01 18.91
C GLY A 283 -2.27 5.68 18.61
N HIS A 284 -1.42 5.66 17.60
CA HIS A 284 -0.40 4.62 17.47
C HIS A 284 0.48 4.56 18.74
N GLU A 285 0.92 3.36 19.09
CA GLU A 285 2.03 3.16 20.01
C GLU A 285 3.34 3.47 19.25
N VAL A 286 4.07 4.49 19.70
CA VAL A 286 5.25 4.99 18.99
C VAL A 286 6.49 4.93 19.88
N HIS A 287 7.49 4.22 19.37
CA HIS A 287 8.82 4.14 19.93
C HIS A 287 9.79 4.96 19.07
N LEU A 288 10.67 5.72 19.71
CA LEU A 288 11.71 6.51 19.06
C LEU A 288 13.08 6.05 19.55
N ALA A 289 13.79 5.30 18.71
CA ALA A 289 15.19 4.97 18.94
C ALA A 289 16.11 6.06 18.39
N TYR A 290 17.02 6.57 19.22
CA TYR A 290 17.96 7.61 18.82
C TYR A 290 19.40 7.38 19.26
N GLY A 291 20.34 7.84 18.43
CA GLY A 291 21.76 7.87 18.76
C GLY A 291 22.11 9.07 19.63
N PRO A 292 23.33 9.14 20.18
CA PRO A 292 23.61 10.12 21.23
C PRO A 292 23.54 11.58 20.72
N ILE A 293 23.12 12.45 21.63
CA ILE A 293 22.86 13.87 21.34
C ILE A 293 24.18 14.66 21.42
N TYR A 294 24.75 14.99 20.27
CA TYR A 294 25.97 15.78 20.16
C TYR A 294 25.79 16.98 19.23
N GLY A 295 26.04 18.19 19.72
CA GLY A 295 26.11 19.40 18.90
C GLY A 295 25.80 20.69 19.66
N PRO A 296 26.30 21.85 19.18
CA PRO A 296 25.95 23.17 19.75
C PRO A 296 24.50 23.57 19.52
N GLU A 297 23.75 22.88 18.65
CA GLU A 297 22.37 23.20 18.30
C GLU A 297 21.35 22.85 19.40
N GLY A 298 21.75 22.09 20.42
CA GLY A 298 20.85 21.64 21.49
C GLY A 298 20.10 20.34 21.16
N SER A 299 19.20 19.95 22.07
CA SER A 299 18.47 18.68 22.04
C SER A 299 16.98 18.90 21.78
N MET A 300 16.39 18.02 20.97
CA MET A 300 14.93 17.96 20.83
C MET A 300 14.27 17.06 21.88
N LEU A 301 15.06 16.40 22.74
CA LEU A 301 14.54 15.47 23.76
C LEU A 301 13.54 16.14 24.71
N GLY A 302 13.77 17.40 25.09
CA GLY A 302 12.83 18.13 25.95
C GLY A 302 11.43 18.29 25.33
N ARG A 303 11.33 18.45 24.00
CA ARG A 303 10.04 18.46 23.30
C ARG A 303 9.38 17.08 23.32
N VAL A 304 10.17 16.02 23.10
CA VAL A 304 9.69 14.63 23.10
C VAL A 304 9.16 14.25 24.48
N GLU A 305 9.88 14.59 25.56
CA GLU A 305 9.49 14.31 26.94
C GLU A 305 8.30 15.15 27.41
N ALA A 306 8.19 16.40 26.95
CA ALA A 306 7.06 17.27 27.26
C ALA A 306 5.77 16.89 26.51
N PHE A 307 5.87 16.12 25.43
CA PHE A 307 4.71 15.73 24.63
C PHE A 307 3.94 14.58 25.28
N ALA A 308 2.69 14.84 25.63
CA ALA A 308 1.71 13.82 25.96
C ALA A 308 0.36 14.16 25.33
N HIS A 309 -0.37 13.15 24.86
CA HIS A 309 -1.70 13.31 24.31
C HIS A 309 -2.58 12.15 24.77
N GLU A 310 -3.70 12.47 25.43
CA GLU A 310 -4.63 11.48 25.99
C GLU A 310 -3.91 10.41 26.85
N GLY A 311 -2.94 10.84 27.68
CA GLY A 311 -2.17 9.94 28.55
C GLY A 311 -1.07 9.12 27.85
N ARG A 312 -0.87 9.27 26.54
CA ARG A 312 0.21 8.62 25.79
C ARG A 312 1.36 9.58 25.51
N SER A 313 2.58 9.04 25.51
CA SER A 313 3.82 9.75 25.19
C SER A 313 4.67 8.94 24.22
N ILE A 314 5.71 9.57 23.67
CA ILE A 314 6.68 8.88 22.81
C ILE A 314 7.60 8.05 23.70
N VAL A 315 7.67 6.74 23.49
CA VAL A 315 8.58 5.86 24.24
C VAL A 315 9.98 5.99 23.63
N THR A 316 10.93 6.49 24.41
CA THR A 316 12.27 6.84 23.94
C THR A 316 13.31 5.77 24.26
N HIS A 317 14.20 5.50 23.31
CA HIS A 317 15.27 4.50 23.44
C HIS A 317 16.61 5.08 22.96
N GLU A 318 17.55 5.29 23.88
CA GLU A 318 18.90 5.70 23.48
C GLU A 318 19.72 4.48 23.03
N ILE A 319 20.37 4.59 21.86
CA ILE A 319 21.30 3.60 21.30
C ILE A 319 22.71 4.20 21.30
N PRO A 320 23.53 3.97 22.35
CA PRO A 320 24.78 4.70 22.57
C PRO A 320 25.83 4.54 21.46
N ASP A 321 25.87 3.37 20.80
CA ASP A 321 26.83 3.10 19.74
C ASP A 321 26.31 3.49 18.33
N MET A 322 25.06 3.97 18.20
CA MET A 322 24.52 4.49 16.93
C MET A 322 25.02 5.92 16.70
N VAL A 323 26.27 6.04 16.25
CA VAL A 323 26.93 7.33 16.02
C VAL A 323 26.92 7.71 14.54
N ARG A 324 27.06 9.02 14.26
CA ARG A 324 27.07 9.52 12.87
C ARG A 324 28.31 9.10 12.08
N GLU A 325 29.47 9.06 12.75
CA GLU A 325 30.72 8.69 12.08
C GLU A 325 30.81 7.18 11.95
N VAL A 326 31.08 6.72 10.72
CA VAL A 326 31.33 5.30 10.43
C VAL A 326 32.44 4.79 11.33
N ASN A 327 32.11 3.82 12.17
CA ASN A 327 33.03 3.21 13.11
C ASN A 327 32.68 1.72 13.22
N PRO A 328 33.43 0.82 12.57
CA PRO A 328 33.04 -0.59 12.46
C PRO A 328 32.71 -1.28 13.79
N VAL A 329 33.41 -0.92 14.88
CA VAL A 329 33.17 -1.50 16.21
C VAL A 329 31.86 -0.97 16.79
N ARG A 330 31.63 0.34 16.71
CA ARG A 330 30.38 0.95 17.19
C ARG A 330 29.20 0.57 16.30
N ASP A 331 29.36 0.55 14.98
CA ASP A 331 28.34 0.12 14.02
C ASP A 331 27.89 -1.33 14.30
N TRP A 332 28.83 -2.23 14.59
CA TRP A 332 28.51 -3.61 14.97
C TRP A 332 27.75 -3.69 16.31
N ARG A 333 28.19 -2.94 17.33
CA ARG A 333 27.51 -2.87 18.63
C ARG A 333 26.12 -2.24 18.53
N GLY A 334 25.99 -1.12 17.83
CA GLY A 334 24.75 -0.40 17.56
C GLY A 334 23.76 -1.25 16.78
N THR A 335 24.22 -2.03 15.80
CA THR A 335 23.39 -3.02 15.12
C THR A 335 22.89 -4.09 16.08
N GLY A 336 23.74 -4.56 17.00
CA GLY A 336 23.35 -5.50 18.07
C GLY A 336 22.30 -4.91 19.01
N GLN A 337 22.48 -3.67 19.45
CA GLN A 337 21.54 -2.92 20.30
C GLN A 337 20.19 -2.74 19.62
N LEU A 338 20.17 -2.28 18.36
CA LEU A 338 18.94 -2.14 17.57
C LEU A 338 18.23 -3.48 17.36
N ARG A 339 18.97 -4.57 17.09
CA ARG A 339 18.37 -5.91 16.98
C ARG A 339 17.77 -6.40 18.30
N GLY A 340 18.43 -6.10 19.42
CA GLY A 340 17.90 -6.37 20.76
C GLY A 340 16.58 -5.63 20.98
N LEU A 341 16.59 -4.33 20.70
CA LEU A 341 15.42 -3.47 20.84
C LEU A 341 14.25 -3.90 19.94
N ILE A 342 14.52 -4.23 18.67
CA ILE A 342 13.48 -4.73 17.74
C ILE A 342 12.88 -6.06 18.24
N ARG A 343 13.69 -6.93 18.85
CA ARG A 343 13.18 -8.20 19.42
C ARG A 343 12.36 -7.98 20.70
N GLU A 344 12.68 -6.95 21.45
CA GLU A 344 11.97 -6.55 22.67
C GLU A 344 10.62 -5.92 22.34
N ILE A 345 10.62 -4.87 21.51
CA ILE A 345 9.41 -4.12 21.12
C ILE A 345 8.52 -4.96 20.20
N LYS A 346 9.11 -5.76 19.31
CA LYS A 346 8.43 -6.46 18.21
C LYS A 346 7.53 -5.52 17.39
N PRO A 347 8.10 -4.44 16.82
CA PRO A 347 7.32 -3.43 16.11
C PRO A 347 6.75 -4.01 14.81
N ASP A 348 5.54 -3.58 14.46
CA ASP A 348 4.91 -3.88 13.17
C ASP A 348 5.58 -3.09 12.03
N VAL A 349 6.08 -1.89 12.35
CA VAL A 349 6.75 -1.00 11.41
C VAL A 349 8.07 -0.53 12.00
N VAL A 350 9.16 -0.66 11.25
CA VAL A 350 10.43 0.01 11.52
C VAL A 350 10.64 1.09 10.46
N HIS A 351 10.56 2.35 10.83
CA HIS A 351 10.83 3.49 9.96
C HIS A 351 12.26 3.99 10.19
N THR A 352 13.08 3.97 9.14
CA THR A 352 14.47 4.45 9.18
C THR A 352 14.63 5.70 8.31
N HIS A 353 15.43 6.66 8.75
CA HIS A 353 15.74 7.86 7.97
C HIS A 353 17.11 7.75 7.31
N SER A 354 17.17 7.95 5.99
CA SER A 354 18.42 7.92 5.23
C SER A 354 19.23 9.20 5.41
N PHE A 355 20.54 9.08 5.17
CA PHE A 355 21.49 10.18 5.32
C PHE A 355 22.27 10.40 4.02
N HIS A 356 22.27 11.62 3.48
CA HIS A 356 23.25 12.05 2.46
C HIS A 356 23.58 13.54 2.58
N ALA A 357 24.88 13.87 2.62
CA ALA A 357 25.50 14.96 1.85
C ALA A 357 26.98 15.20 2.25
N GLY A 358 27.82 15.49 1.24
CA GLY A 358 29.11 16.20 1.40
C GLY A 358 30.33 15.40 1.82
N LEU A 359 30.29 14.07 1.74
CA LEU A 359 31.40 13.22 2.15
C LEU A 359 32.44 13.03 1.04
N PRO A 360 33.73 12.78 1.39
CA PRO A 360 34.75 12.38 0.42
C PRO A 360 34.30 11.19 -0.43
N TRP A 361 34.79 11.12 -1.68
CA TRP A 361 34.32 10.17 -2.69
C TRP A 361 34.21 8.72 -2.18
N TRP A 362 35.19 8.24 -1.42
CA TRP A 362 35.22 6.87 -0.90
C TRP A 362 34.14 6.60 0.16
N LYS A 363 33.84 7.58 1.04
CA LYS A 363 32.73 7.48 2.00
C LYS A 363 31.40 7.48 1.27
N ASN A 364 31.26 8.37 0.28
CA ASN A 364 30.05 8.45 -0.53
C ASN A 364 29.78 7.13 -1.27
N THR A 365 30.81 6.52 -1.86
CA THR A 365 30.70 5.19 -2.49
C THR A 365 30.23 4.12 -1.52
N MET A 366 30.77 4.11 -0.29
CA MET A 366 30.36 3.16 0.74
C MET A 366 28.90 3.36 1.15
N TYR A 367 28.45 4.60 1.38
CA TYR A 367 27.06 4.89 1.72
C TYR A 367 26.11 4.51 0.58
N VAL A 368 26.43 4.86 -0.66
CA VAL A 368 25.63 4.45 -1.82
C VAL A 368 25.53 2.93 -1.91
N ALA A 369 26.63 2.20 -1.66
CA ALA A 369 26.60 0.74 -1.63
C ALA A 369 25.68 0.19 -0.53
N SER A 370 25.74 0.78 0.67
CA SER A 370 24.85 0.43 1.79
C SER A 370 23.38 0.73 1.50
N GLU A 371 23.08 1.88 0.92
CA GLU A 371 21.71 2.28 0.53
C GLU A 371 21.16 1.37 -0.58
N ARG A 372 22.00 0.99 -1.57
CA ARG A 372 21.63 -0.01 -2.60
C ARG A 372 21.36 -1.38 -2.01
N TYR A 373 22.09 -1.76 -0.97
CA TYR A 373 21.82 -3.00 -0.25
C TYR A 373 20.51 -2.89 0.53
N ALA A 374 20.30 -1.80 1.26
CA ALA A 374 19.10 -1.55 2.05
C ALA A 374 17.84 -1.49 1.16
N SER A 375 17.90 -0.85 0.00
CA SER A 375 16.77 -0.72 -0.93
C SER A 375 16.26 -2.07 -1.43
N ARG A 376 17.10 -3.12 -1.45
CA ARG A 376 16.70 -4.48 -1.84
C ARG A 376 16.01 -5.27 -0.72
N HIS A 377 16.12 -4.80 0.52
CA HIS A 377 15.62 -5.48 1.71
C HIS A 377 14.52 -4.69 2.44
N GLY A 378 14.34 -3.41 2.11
CA GLY A 378 13.23 -2.60 2.58
C GLY A 378 11.92 -2.96 1.90
N HIS A 379 10.83 -2.96 2.65
CA HIS A 379 9.48 -3.26 2.12
C HIS A 379 8.87 -2.10 1.32
N ALA A 380 9.27 -0.87 1.62
CA ALA A 380 8.84 0.34 0.93
C ALA A 380 9.90 1.43 1.07
N MET A 381 9.98 2.33 0.09
CA MET A 381 10.88 3.49 0.13
C MET A 381 10.07 4.79 0.14
N VAL A 382 10.46 5.72 0.99
CA VAL A 382 9.81 7.03 1.12
C VAL A 382 10.84 8.12 0.86
N SER A 383 10.45 9.13 0.07
CA SER A 383 11.23 10.34 -0.16
C SER A 383 10.42 11.57 0.22
N VAL A 384 11.09 12.63 0.68
CA VAL A 384 10.43 13.90 1.04
C VAL A 384 10.19 14.82 -0.16
N ALA A 385 10.77 14.46 -1.31
CA ALA A 385 10.76 15.21 -2.56
C ALA A 385 11.04 14.27 -3.75
N ASP A 386 10.38 14.50 -4.88
CA ASP A 386 10.60 13.82 -6.16
C ASP A 386 12.01 14.07 -6.71
N ALA A 387 12.58 15.24 -6.41
CA ALA A 387 13.97 15.55 -6.72
C ALA A 387 14.94 14.57 -6.04
N MET A 388 14.68 14.22 -4.77
CA MET A 388 15.48 13.23 -4.04
C MET A 388 15.31 11.82 -4.61
N THR A 389 14.07 11.45 -4.99
CA THR A 389 13.82 10.19 -5.70
C THR A 389 14.69 10.09 -6.94
N SER A 390 14.72 11.15 -7.75
CA SER A 390 15.52 11.21 -8.98
C SER A 390 17.02 11.05 -8.71
N GLN A 391 17.53 11.69 -7.66
CA GLN A 391 18.93 11.55 -7.24
C GLN A 391 19.28 10.13 -6.80
N TYR A 392 18.42 9.50 -5.98
CA TYR A 392 18.65 8.12 -5.52
C TYR A 392 18.61 7.12 -6.68
N VAL A 393 17.64 7.26 -7.58
CA VAL A 393 17.53 6.42 -8.79
C VAL A 393 18.75 6.65 -9.71
N GLY A 394 19.20 7.90 -9.89
CA GLY A 394 20.42 8.22 -10.63
C GLY A 394 21.68 7.62 -10.00
N ALA A 395 21.70 7.48 -8.67
CA ALA A 395 22.73 6.77 -7.93
C ALA A 395 22.52 5.24 -7.91
N GLY A 396 21.53 4.70 -8.61
CA GLY A 396 21.23 3.27 -8.71
C GLY A 396 20.65 2.65 -7.43
N ILE A 397 20.08 3.47 -6.54
CA ILE A 397 19.41 3.05 -5.31
C ILE A 397 17.91 2.92 -5.64
N GLY A 398 17.43 1.67 -5.75
CA GLY A 398 16.05 1.39 -6.15
C GLY A 398 15.69 1.82 -7.58
N LYS A 399 14.42 1.65 -7.94
CA LYS A 399 13.77 2.15 -9.15
C LYS A 399 12.76 3.22 -8.76
N ALA A 400 12.38 4.10 -9.68
CA ALA A 400 11.40 5.16 -9.41
C ALA A 400 10.06 4.62 -8.84
N ALA A 401 9.62 3.44 -9.29
CA ALA A 401 8.41 2.78 -8.81
C ALA A 401 8.49 2.28 -7.34
N ASP A 402 9.69 2.15 -6.78
CA ASP A 402 9.90 1.69 -5.41
C ASP A 402 9.65 2.82 -4.38
N TYR A 403 9.65 4.07 -4.84
CA TYR A 403 9.51 5.27 -4.01
C TYR A 403 8.08 5.79 -3.95
N THR A 404 7.65 6.16 -2.75
CA THR A 404 6.47 7.00 -2.53
C THR A 404 6.91 8.34 -1.96
N THR A 405 6.55 9.43 -2.62
CA THR A 405 6.85 10.77 -2.12
C THR A 405 5.87 11.15 -1.01
N VAL A 406 6.40 11.35 0.20
CA VAL A 406 5.69 11.85 1.36
C VAL A 406 6.42 13.09 1.87
N ARG A 407 5.87 14.26 1.53
CA ARG A 407 6.50 15.54 1.83
C ARG A 407 6.58 15.81 3.32
N SER A 408 7.61 16.53 3.75
CA SER A 408 7.76 16.92 5.14
C SER A 408 6.64 17.84 5.61
N GLY A 409 5.97 17.44 6.68
CA GLY A 409 4.88 18.18 7.29
C GLY A 409 5.35 19.40 8.11
N MET A 410 4.45 20.38 8.19
CA MET A 410 4.60 21.64 8.92
C MET A 410 3.41 21.86 9.85
N GLU A 411 3.66 22.51 10.99
CA GLU A 411 2.62 23.06 11.86
C GLU A 411 2.05 24.32 11.19
N VAL A 412 1.23 24.12 10.14
CA VAL A 412 0.74 25.14 9.20
C VAL A 412 0.16 26.35 9.92
N GLU A 413 -0.61 26.11 10.98
CA GLU A 413 -1.32 27.10 11.78
C GLU A 413 -0.36 28.14 12.38
N ARG A 414 0.88 27.75 12.70
CA ARG A 414 1.89 28.67 13.28
C ARG A 414 2.35 29.74 12.30
N PHE A 415 2.10 29.57 11.00
CA PHE A 415 2.62 30.47 9.96
C PHE A 415 1.53 31.31 9.30
N LEU A 416 0.23 30.99 9.46
CA LEU A 416 -0.83 31.64 8.68
C LEU A 416 -1.01 33.14 8.96
N ASP A 417 -0.81 33.58 10.20
CA ASP A 417 -1.16 34.94 10.65
C ASP A 417 0.01 35.72 11.26
N VAL A 418 1.26 35.24 11.07
CA VAL A 418 2.46 35.83 11.67
C VAL A 418 2.73 37.27 11.23
N ARG A 419 2.22 37.67 10.06
CA ARG A 419 2.37 39.05 9.55
C ARG A 419 1.55 40.08 10.34
N ALA A 420 0.57 39.66 11.14
CA ALA A 420 -0.20 40.59 11.98
C ALA A 420 0.66 41.32 13.03
N GLN A 421 1.77 40.70 13.46
CA GLN A 421 2.70 41.25 14.45
C GLN A 421 3.96 41.87 13.81
N ARG A 422 3.99 42.01 12.48
CA ARG A 422 5.18 42.43 11.71
C ARG A 422 5.84 43.69 12.26
N ASP A 423 5.07 44.74 12.52
CA ASP A 423 5.63 46.03 12.91
C ASP A 423 6.17 46.02 14.35
N GLU A 424 5.55 45.24 15.24
CA GLU A 424 6.04 45.02 16.61
C GLU A 424 7.36 44.24 16.61
N VAL A 425 7.43 43.14 15.86
CA VAL A 425 8.64 42.32 15.74
C VAL A 425 9.78 43.13 15.13
N ARG A 426 9.51 43.94 14.10
CA ARG A 426 10.49 44.86 13.50
C ARG A 426 11.02 45.88 14.48
N ALA A 427 10.14 46.48 15.29
CA ALA A 427 10.55 47.42 16.33
C ALA A 427 11.47 46.74 17.37
N ARG A 428 11.13 45.52 17.81
CA ARG A 428 11.96 44.73 18.74
C ARG A 428 13.34 44.39 18.16
N LEU A 429 13.40 44.12 16.86
CA LEU A 429 14.65 43.82 16.14
C LEU A 429 15.46 45.08 15.76
N GLY A 430 14.95 46.29 16.04
CA GLY A 430 15.61 47.54 15.68
C GLY A 430 15.60 47.84 14.18
N ILE A 431 14.65 47.26 13.42
CA ILE A 431 14.49 47.50 11.99
C ILE A 431 13.78 48.84 11.77
N PRO A 432 14.31 49.76 10.95
CA PRO A 432 13.67 51.05 10.68
C PRO A 432 12.26 50.91 10.08
N ALA A 433 11.35 51.79 10.51
CA ALA A 433 10.01 51.86 9.93
C ALA A 433 10.10 52.18 8.43
N GLY A 434 9.40 51.40 7.61
CA GLY A 434 9.40 51.54 6.15
C GLY A 434 10.57 50.86 5.42
N ALA A 435 11.51 50.22 6.11
CA ALA A 435 12.57 49.46 5.47
C ALA A 435 12.02 48.21 4.74
N PHE A 436 12.61 47.90 3.59
CA PHE A 436 12.36 46.64 2.88
C PHE A 436 13.28 45.54 3.44
N VAL A 437 12.71 44.48 4.01
CA VAL A 437 13.48 43.45 4.73
C VAL A 437 13.68 42.22 3.85
N LEU A 438 14.91 42.01 3.40
CA LEU A 438 15.36 40.75 2.80
C LEU A 438 15.85 39.83 3.92
N GLY A 439 15.13 38.73 4.14
CA GLY A 439 15.45 37.81 5.22
C GLY A 439 16.05 36.49 4.74
N THR A 440 16.86 35.86 5.60
CA THR A 440 17.37 34.51 5.41
C THR A 440 17.25 33.76 6.73
N VAL A 441 16.62 32.58 6.70
CA VAL A 441 16.51 31.69 7.87
C VAL A 441 17.38 30.47 7.58
N ALA A 442 18.58 30.43 8.13
CA ALA A 442 19.51 29.33 7.93
C ALA A 442 20.68 29.39 8.91
N ARG A 443 21.38 28.27 9.06
CA ARG A 443 22.68 28.26 9.73
C ARG A 443 23.69 29.11 8.94
N LEU A 444 24.52 29.89 9.63
CA LEU A 444 25.62 30.63 9.01
C LEU A 444 26.81 29.68 8.79
N ALA A 445 26.77 28.93 7.69
CA ALA A 445 27.73 27.90 7.32
C ALA A 445 27.94 27.85 5.80
N GLU A 446 28.87 26.98 5.35
CA GLU A 446 29.06 26.64 3.94
C GLU A 446 27.73 26.29 3.27
N HIS A 447 27.58 26.61 1.98
CA HIS A 447 26.45 26.22 1.13
C HIS A 447 25.08 26.80 1.54
N LYS A 448 25.00 27.63 2.58
CA LYS A 448 23.75 28.29 3.02
C LYS A 448 23.50 29.65 2.36
N GLY A 449 24.39 30.11 1.50
CA GLY A 449 24.12 31.19 0.55
C GLY A 449 24.22 32.63 1.08
N HIS A 450 24.51 32.85 2.37
CA HIS A 450 24.70 34.20 2.92
C HIS A 450 25.81 34.98 2.18
N ASP A 451 26.87 34.29 1.78
CA ASP A 451 27.95 34.84 0.99
C ASP A 451 27.55 35.15 -0.46
N HIS A 452 26.67 34.34 -1.06
CA HIS A 452 26.08 34.60 -2.39
C HIS A 452 25.22 35.86 -2.39
N ILE A 453 24.44 36.10 -1.32
CA ILE A 453 23.68 37.35 -1.15
C ILE A 453 24.64 38.55 -1.17
N LEU A 454 25.74 38.47 -0.41
CA LEU A 454 26.74 39.54 -0.37
C LEU A 454 27.45 39.73 -1.72
N ASP A 455 27.75 38.65 -2.44
CA ASP A 455 28.44 38.71 -3.75
C ASP A 455 27.53 39.21 -4.87
N ALA A 456 26.27 38.80 -4.89
CA ALA A 456 25.31 39.15 -5.94
C ALA A 456 24.72 40.55 -5.75
N LEU A 457 24.41 40.92 -4.51
CA LEU A 457 23.63 42.12 -4.19
C LEU A 457 24.46 43.27 -3.60
N GLY A 458 25.75 43.07 -3.37
CA GLY A 458 26.58 44.01 -2.59
C GLY A 458 26.60 45.46 -3.10
N ASP A 459 26.60 45.66 -4.42
CA ASP A 459 26.50 46.98 -5.06
C ASP A 459 25.08 47.56 -4.98
N GLU A 460 24.06 46.73 -5.20
CA GLU A 460 22.65 47.16 -5.20
C GLU A 460 22.17 47.55 -3.81
N LEU A 461 22.54 46.79 -2.77
CA LEU A 461 22.24 47.10 -1.38
C LEU A 461 22.92 48.39 -0.91
N ARG A 462 24.06 48.78 -1.52
CA ARG A 462 24.67 50.09 -1.28
C ARG A 462 23.89 51.23 -1.93
N ALA A 463 23.26 50.97 -3.08
CA ALA A 463 22.44 51.95 -3.80
C ALA A 463 21.02 52.08 -3.22
N ARG A 464 20.51 51.06 -2.51
CA ARG A 464 19.19 51.03 -1.85
C ARG A 464 19.32 51.07 -0.31
N PRO A 465 19.53 52.25 0.31
CA PRO A 465 19.75 52.36 1.75
C PRO A 465 18.52 52.01 2.60
N ASP A 466 17.35 51.92 1.98
CA ASP A 466 16.07 51.50 2.52
C ASP A 466 15.93 49.97 2.68
N VAL A 467 16.87 49.18 2.14
CA VAL A 467 16.87 47.72 2.25
C VAL A 467 17.71 47.26 3.45
N VAL A 468 17.15 46.34 4.25
CA VAL A 468 17.78 45.73 5.43
C VAL A 468 17.87 44.23 5.24
N LEU A 469 19.01 43.64 5.63
CA LEU A 469 19.20 42.19 5.68
C LEU A 469 18.86 41.67 7.09
N LEU A 470 17.93 40.72 7.18
CA LEU A 470 17.59 40.02 8.41
C LEU A 470 18.10 38.58 8.36
N TRP A 471 19.14 38.27 9.13
CA TRP A 471 19.70 36.92 9.23
C TRP A 471 19.24 36.24 10.51
N VAL A 472 18.44 35.19 10.34
CA VAL A 472 17.88 34.38 11.42
C VAL A 472 18.67 33.08 11.52
N GLY A 473 19.46 32.96 12.58
CA GLY A 473 20.34 31.82 12.82
C GLY A 473 21.73 32.23 13.30
N ASP A 474 22.55 31.23 13.59
CA ASP A 474 23.96 31.37 13.94
C ASP A 474 24.79 30.28 13.24
N GLY A 475 26.11 30.34 13.33
CA GLY A 475 26.99 29.31 12.78
C GLY A 475 28.46 29.73 12.70
N TRP A 476 29.32 28.78 12.37
CA TRP A 476 30.78 28.95 12.37
C TRP A 476 31.31 29.89 11.27
N TRP A 477 30.48 30.32 10.31
CA TRP A 477 30.84 31.37 9.33
C TRP A 477 30.41 32.78 9.75
N ARG A 478 29.81 32.96 10.93
CA ARG A 478 29.32 34.28 11.38
C ARG A 478 30.34 35.39 11.22
N ASP A 479 31.52 35.25 11.85
CA ASP A 479 32.54 36.31 11.83
C ASP A 479 33.06 36.58 10.41
N ARG A 480 33.25 35.51 9.63
CA ARG A 480 33.68 35.59 8.22
C ARG A 480 32.69 36.39 7.37
N LEU A 481 31.39 36.13 7.54
CA LEU A 481 30.32 36.80 6.79
C LEU A 481 30.18 38.26 7.22
N LEU A 482 30.24 38.55 8.52
CA LEU A 482 30.19 39.92 9.05
C LEU A 482 31.39 40.76 8.61
N GLU A 483 32.60 40.19 8.56
CA GLU A 483 33.78 40.89 8.04
C GLU A 483 33.71 41.14 6.53
N LYS A 484 33.13 40.20 5.77
CA LYS A 484 32.83 40.42 4.33
C LYS A 484 31.82 41.56 4.15
N ALA A 485 30.72 41.56 4.91
CA ALA A 485 29.73 42.62 4.87
C ALA A 485 30.32 43.99 5.27
N LYS A 486 31.22 44.03 6.26
CA LYS A 486 31.94 45.23 6.66
C LYS A 486 32.79 45.79 5.53
N ARG A 487 33.54 44.95 4.82
CA ARG A 487 34.33 45.34 3.63
C ARG A 487 33.46 45.89 2.50
N LEU A 488 32.22 45.41 2.39
CA LEU A 488 31.23 45.90 1.43
C LEU A 488 30.44 47.14 1.90
N GLY A 489 30.68 47.63 3.13
CA GLY A 489 29.94 48.76 3.70
C GLY A 489 28.51 48.44 4.15
N LEU A 490 28.17 47.15 4.31
CA LEU A 490 26.81 46.68 4.59
C LEU A 490 26.59 46.23 6.03
N ARG A 491 27.61 46.27 6.90
CA ARG A 491 27.54 45.72 8.27
C ARG A 491 26.36 46.28 9.08
N GLU A 492 26.15 47.60 9.02
CA GLU A 492 25.07 48.31 9.72
C GLU A 492 23.68 48.06 9.12
N ARG A 493 23.60 47.33 8.00
CA ARG A 493 22.35 46.92 7.35
C ARG A 493 21.97 45.47 7.67
N ILE A 494 22.79 44.76 8.44
CA ILE A 494 22.54 43.37 8.82
C ILE A 494 22.07 43.30 10.26
N VAL A 495 20.80 42.92 10.43
CA VAL A 495 20.23 42.50 11.70
C VAL A 495 20.45 41.00 11.84
N LEU A 496 21.18 40.60 12.88
CA LEU A 496 21.48 39.19 13.16
C LEU A 496 20.82 38.81 14.48
N THR A 497 19.92 37.83 14.45
CA THR A 497 19.16 37.39 15.64
C THR A 497 19.94 36.40 16.51
N GLY A 498 20.88 35.67 15.92
CA GLY A 498 21.44 34.46 16.52
C GLY A 498 20.46 33.28 16.43
N LEU A 499 20.68 32.25 17.25
CA LEU A 499 19.77 31.11 17.35
C LEU A 499 18.43 31.55 17.95
N VAL A 500 17.35 31.24 17.23
CA VAL A 500 15.97 31.53 17.63
C VAL A 500 15.26 30.20 17.90
N PRO A 501 14.44 30.08 18.97
CA PRO A 501 13.62 28.90 19.19
C PRO A 501 12.72 28.58 17.99
N PRO A 502 12.51 27.29 17.63
CA PRO A 502 11.69 26.92 16.48
C PRO A 502 10.28 27.55 16.47
N GLU A 503 9.67 27.72 17.64
CA GLU A 503 8.37 28.36 17.83
C GLU A 503 8.33 29.84 17.42
N ASP A 504 9.46 30.54 17.53
CA ASP A 504 9.59 31.97 17.24
C ASP A 504 10.06 32.23 15.80
N VAL A 505 10.42 31.20 15.03
CA VAL A 505 10.85 31.38 13.63
C VAL A 505 9.74 32.01 12.79
N GLY A 506 8.47 31.70 13.09
CA GLY A 506 7.31 32.23 12.37
C GLY A 506 7.21 33.75 12.43
N GLU A 507 7.36 34.37 13.61
CA GLU A 507 7.31 35.84 13.76
C GLU A 507 8.45 36.54 13.02
N HIS A 508 9.64 35.94 12.99
CA HIS A 508 10.80 36.48 12.26
C HIS A 508 10.61 36.39 10.74
N ILE A 509 10.01 35.31 10.24
CA ILE A 509 9.59 35.20 8.84
C ILE A 509 8.51 36.26 8.54
N GLY A 510 7.53 36.44 9.43
CA GLY A 510 6.49 37.46 9.32
C GLY A 510 7.03 38.89 9.26
N ALA A 511 8.21 39.14 9.83
CA ALA A 511 8.92 40.40 9.75
C ALA A 511 9.58 40.68 8.38
N MET A 512 9.70 39.69 7.49
CA MET A 512 10.37 39.83 6.19
C MET A 512 9.41 40.38 5.12
N ASP A 513 9.95 41.10 4.15
CA ASP A 513 9.24 41.43 2.90
C ASP A 513 9.58 40.43 1.79
N CYS A 514 10.74 39.80 1.85
CA CYS A 514 11.10 38.69 0.98
C CYS A 514 12.08 37.75 1.69
N LEU A 515 11.83 36.44 1.61
CA LEU A 515 12.81 35.42 1.98
C LEU A 515 13.77 35.22 0.79
N VAL A 516 15.07 35.36 1.03
CA VAL A 516 16.13 35.05 0.08
C VAL A 516 16.88 33.80 0.57
N HIS A 517 16.71 32.69 -0.14
CA HIS A 517 17.24 31.36 0.22
C HIS A 517 18.15 30.78 -0.88
N PRO A 518 19.36 31.34 -1.11
CA PRO A 518 20.26 30.90 -2.17
C PRO A 518 21.16 29.74 -1.71
N SER A 519 20.55 28.76 -1.04
CA SER A 519 21.23 27.57 -0.55
C SER A 519 21.58 26.63 -1.71
N GLU A 520 22.74 25.98 -1.67
CA GLU A 520 23.19 25.09 -2.75
C GLU A 520 22.73 23.63 -2.54
N ARG A 521 22.23 23.28 -1.35
CA ARG A 521 21.83 21.92 -0.98
C ARG A 521 20.67 21.93 -0.01
N GLU A 522 19.55 21.34 -0.39
CA GLU A 522 18.30 21.35 0.37
C GLU A 522 17.39 20.16 0.02
N GLY A 523 17.30 19.12 0.84
CA GLY A 523 16.38 17.99 0.57
C GLY A 523 14.96 18.47 0.22
N LEU A 524 14.30 19.13 1.16
CA LEU A 524 13.14 20.00 0.93
C LEU A 524 13.34 21.22 1.85
N PRO A 525 13.50 22.44 1.33
CA PRO A 525 13.79 23.61 2.16
C PRO A 525 12.57 23.98 3.01
N ARG A 526 12.59 23.60 4.29
CA ARG A 526 11.47 23.87 5.21
C ARG A 526 11.14 25.36 5.29
N THR A 527 12.18 26.20 5.28
CA THR A 527 12.06 27.66 5.40
C THR A 527 11.37 28.32 4.21
N VAL A 528 11.55 27.78 2.99
CA VAL A 528 10.80 28.21 1.80
C VAL A 528 9.30 27.94 1.97
N VAL A 529 8.93 26.73 2.41
CA VAL A 529 7.53 26.39 2.68
C VAL A 529 6.95 27.27 3.79
N GLN A 530 7.70 27.50 4.87
CA GLN A 530 7.29 28.36 5.99
C GLN A 530 7.06 29.82 5.55
N ALA A 531 7.92 30.37 4.69
CA ALA A 531 7.71 31.71 4.13
C ALA A 531 6.47 31.78 3.24
N LEU A 532 6.25 30.79 2.37
CA LEU A 532 5.04 30.73 1.55
C LEU A 532 3.77 30.61 2.42
N LEU A 533 3.79 29.79 3.48
CA LEU A 533 2.69 29.71 4.45
C LEU A 533 2.41 31.06 5.14
N ALA A 534 3.47 31.82 5.43
CA ALA A 534 3.39 33.18 5.97
C ALA A 534 2.93 34.24 4.95
N GLY A 535 2.78 33.88 3.68
CA GLY A 535 2.50 34.84 2.60
C GLY A 535 3.66 35.78 2.33
N VAL A 536 4.89 35.34 2.61
CA VAL A 536 6.13 36.09 2.34
C VAL A 536 6.66 35.66 0.96
N PRO A 537 6.91 36.59 0.03
CA PRO A 537 7.58 36.33 -1.25
C PRO A 537 8.90 35.60 -1.06
N VAL A 538 9.21 34.67 -1.97
CA VAL A 538 10.44 33.87 -1.91
C VAL A 538 11.28 34.06 -3.18
N VAL A 539 12.57 34.29 -2.99
CA VAL A 539 13.62 34.09 -3.99
C VAL A 539 14.53 32.98 -3.50
N ALA A 540 14.64 31.88 -4.23
CA ALA A 540 15.43 30.72 -3.82
C ALA A 540 16.28 30.16 -4.96
N HIS A 541 17.36 29.45 -4.61
CA HIS A 541 18.09 28.66 -5.60
C HIS A 541 17.32 27.39 -5.98
N ASP A 542 17.45 26.97 -7.22
CA ASP A 542 16.96 25.68 -7.74
C ASP A 542 17.88 24.54 -7.26
N ALA A 543 17.83 24.30 -5.95
CA ALA A 543 18.56 23.23 -5.29
C ALA A 543 17.59 22.12 -4.87
N ASP A 544 17.86 20.90 -5.33
CA ASP A 544 17.21 19.68 -4.85
C ASP A 544 15.67 19.80 -4.85
N GLY A 545 14.98 19.71 -3.69
CA GLY A 545 13.51 19.76 -3.61
C GLY A 545 12.90 21.17 -3.60
N THR A 546 13.69 22.23 -3.77
CA THR A 546 13.20 23.62 -3.68
C THR A 546 12.11 23.93 -4.71
N GLY A 547 12.26 23.42 -5.94
CA GLY A 547 11.32 23.62 -7.04
C GLY A 547 9.92 23.04 -6.83
N GLU A 548 9.73 22.16 -5.83
CA GLU A 548 8.40 21.64 -5.50
C GLU A 548 7.53 22.64 -4.73
N ALA A 549 8.17 23.56 -3.98
CA ALA A 549 7.48 24.60 -3.22
C ALA A 549 7.58 25.97 -3.92
N CYS A 550 8.77 26.34 -4.40
CA CYS A 550 9.03 27.58 -5.13
C CYS A 550 9.08 27.30 -6.63
N VAL A 551 7.99 27.58 -7.34
CA VAL A 551 7.85 27.43 -8.78
C VAL A 551 8.02 28.81 -9.41
N GLU A 552 8.99 28.95 -10.33
CA GLU A 552 9.34 30.22 -10.98
C GLU A 552 8.10 30.91 -11.55
N MET A 553 7.89 32.17 -11.13
CA MET A 553 6.77 33.04 -11.54
C MET A 553 5.38 32.48 -11.27
N VAL A 554 5.26 31.49 -10.37
CA VAL A 554 3.99 30.93 -9.93
C VAL A 554 3.82 31.05 -8.42
N THR A 555 4.81 30.61 -7.64
CA THR A 555 4.78 30.73 -6.16
C THR A 555 5.93 31.57 -5.61
N GLY A 556 6.97 31.81 -6.43
CA GLY A 556 8.12 32.65 -6.08
C GLY A 556 9.09 32.78 -7.25
N ARG A 557 10.33 33.16 -6.96
CA ARG A 557 11.43 33.21 -7.91
C ARG A 557 12.42 32.08 -7.63
N LEU A 558 12.69 31.25 -8.64
CA LEU A 558 13.60 30.12 -8.60
C LEU A 558 14.78 30.36 -9.54
N VAL A 559 15.99 30.37 -8.97
CA VAL A 559 17.20 30.83 -9.65
C VAL A 559 18.23 29.68 -9.74
N PRO A 560 18.90 29.46 -10.88
CA PRO A 560 19.95 28.45 -10.96
C PRO A 560 21.09 28.66 -9.93
N ILE A 561 21.58 27.58 -9.32
CA ILE A 561 22.69 27.64 -8.37
C ILE A 561 23.92 28.29 -9.03
N GLY A 562 24.51 29.26 -8.34
CA GLY A 562 25.73 29.96 -8.77
C GLY A 562 25.50 31.09 -9.78
N ASP A 563 24.27 31.32 -10.25
CA ASP A 563 23.95 32.43 -11.14
C ASP A 563 23.67 33.72 -10.34
N HIS A 564 24.75 34.40 -9.96
CA HIS A 564 24.66 35.65 -9.18
C HIS A 564 23.93 36.77 -9.94
N ALA A 565 23.98 36.76 -11.28
CA ALA A 565 23.31 37.77 -12.09
C ALA A 565 21.79 37.60 -12.02
N LYS A 566 21.29 36.36 -12.16
CA LYS A 566 19.87 36.07 -11.99
C LYS A 566 19.39 36.20 -10.56
N LEU A 567 20.23 35.88 -9.56
CA LEU A 567 19.88 36.11 -8.15
C LEU A 567 19.64 37.61 -7.91
N ARG A 568 20.52 38.46 -8.44
CA ARG A 568 20.35 39.92 -8.39
C ARG A 568 19.09 40.38 -9.11
N GLU A 569 18.87 39.92 -10.34
CA GLU A 569 17.68 40.26 -11.11
C GLU A 569 16.39 39.85 -10.39
N ALA A 570 16.35 38.65 -9.81
CA ALA A 570 15.20 38.15 -9.10
C ALA A 570 14.88 38.99 -7.85
N VAL A 571 15.90 39.31 -7.05
CA VAL A 571 15.73 40.17 -5.86
C VAL A 571 15.31 41.59 -6.25
N ALA A 572 15.97 42.20 -7.23
CA ALA A 572 15.62 43.53 -7.72
C ALA A 572 14.16 43.58 -8.19
N TRP A 573 13.74 42.59 -8.99
CA TRP A 573 12.36 42.48 -9.43
C TRP A 573 11.37 42.33 -8.27
N THR A 574 11.68 41.52 -7.26
CA THR A 574 10.80 41.36 -6.08
C THR A 574 10.67 42.63 -5.24
N ILE A 575 11.70 43.48 -5.23
CA ILE A 575 11.63 44.81 -4.58
C ILE A 575 10.77 45.76 -5.43
N ASP A 576 11.03 45.82 -6.74
CA ASP A 576 10.40 46.78 -7.65
C ASP A 576 8.94 46.43 -8.00
N HIS A 577 8.58 45.15 -7.95
CA HIS A 577 7.26 44.60 -8.27
C HIS A 577 6.66 43.87 -7.06
N HIS A 578 6.78 44.47 -5.87
CA HIS A 578 6.42 43.81 -4.63
C HIS A 578 4.95 43.36 -4.56
N GLU A 579 4.02 44.11 -5.16
CA GLU A 579 2.61 43.71 -5.24
C GLU A 579 2.42 42.41 -6.03
N ASP A 580 3.11 42.27 -7.18
CA ASP A 580 3.10 41.04 -7.97
C ASP A 580 3.75 39.88 -7.20
N ALA A 581 4.85 40.14 -6.51
CA ALA A 581 5.54 39.15 -5.69
C ALA A 581 4.65 38.63 -4.54
N LEU A 582 3.79 39.48 -3.96
CA LEU A 582 2.80 39.08 -2.96
C LEU A 582 1.71 38.18 -3.55
N LEU A 583 1.30 38.39 -4.80
CA LEU A 583 0.36 37.50 -5.49
C LEU A 583 0.96 36.09 -5.69
N LEU A 584 2.25 36.00 -6.06
CA LEU A 584 2.96 34.73 -6.13
C LEU A 584 3.00 34.04 -4.75
N ALA A 585 3.35 34.80 -3.70
CA ALA A 585 3.39 34.27 -2.34
C ALA A 585 2.02 33.75 -1.88
N GLN A 586 0.92 34.42 -2.25
CA GLN A 586 -0.44 34.02 -1.92
C GLN A 586 -0.88 32.72 -2.62
N GLU A 587 -0.46 32.52 -3.87
CA GLU A 587 -0.63 31.25 -4.57
C GLU A 587 0.20 30.15 -3.87
N GLY A 588 1.44 30.45 -3.50
CA GLY A 588 2.29 29.57 -2.70
C GLY A 588 1.65 29.17 -1.36
N LYS A 589 1.08 30.14 -0.63
CA LYS A 589 0.34 29.92 0.62
C LYS A 589 -0.81 28.93 0.42
N THR A 590 -1.64 29.16 -0.60
CA THR A 590 -2.79 28.32 -0.91
C THR A 590 -2.40 26.87 -1.19
N ARG A 591 -1.29 26.66 -1.92
CA ARG A 591 -0.74 25.33 -2.20
C ARG A 591 -0.16 24.66 -0.96
N CYS A 592 0.65 25.38 -0.19
CA CYS A 592 1.33 24.84 0.99
C CYS A 592 0.33 24.43 2.08
N VAL A 593 -0.73 25.21 2.31
CA VAL A 593 -1.80 24.88 3.28
C VAL A 593 -2.46 23.54 2.96
N ARG A 594 -2.65 23.21 1.68
CA ARG A 594 -3.35 21.98 1.27
C ARG A 594 -2.46 20.74 1.30
N GLY A 595 -1.15 20.88 1.14
CA GLY A 595 -0.26 19.74 0.86
C GLY A 595 0.89 19.49 1.85
N TRP A 596 1.16 20.41 2.78
CA TRP A 596 2.34 20.35 3.66
C TRP A 596 1.99 20.38 5.15
N SER A 597 0.76 20.02 5.55
CA SER A 597 0.43 19.84 6.96
C SER A 597 1.05 18.58 7.54
N VAL A 598 1.30 18.56 8.85
CA VAL A 598 1.71 17.34 9.58
C VAL A 598 0.71 16.20 9.35
N SER A 599 -0.58 16.52 9.33
CA SER A 599 -1.65 15.54 9.06
C SER A 599 -1.51 14.91 7.66
N ALA A 600 -1.27 15.72 6.61
CA ALA A 600 -1.08 15.21 5.26
C ALA A 600 0.17 14.31 5.13
N MET A 601 1.26 14.67 5.82
CA MET A 601 2.46 13.84 5.89
C MET A 601 2.14 12.47 6.52
N VAL A 602 1.46 12.46 7.67
CA VAL A 602 1.14 11.19 8.37
C VAL A 602 0.11 10.37 7.60
N ASP A 603 -0.84 10.97 6.90
CA ASP A 603 -1.73 10.26 5.97
C ASP A 603 -0.93 9.52 4.88
N GLY A 604 0.08 10.18 4.31
CA GLY A 604 0.99 9.58 3.34
C GLY A 604 1.80 8.42 3.92
N LEU A 605 2.37 8.60 5.12
CA LEU A 605 3.12 7.55 5.82
C LEU A 605 2.22 6.35 6.16
N ASP A 606 1.04 6.57 6.72
CA ASP A 606 0.10 5.51 7.08
C ASP A 606 -0.33 4.70 5.86
N ALA A 607 -0.51 5.36 4.70
CA ALA A 607 -0.81 4.67 3.46
C ALA A 607 0.34 3.76 3.00
N VAL A 608 1.60 4.21 3.16
CA VAL A 608 2.79 3.40 2.88
C VAL A 608 2.87 2.22 3.84
N TYR A 609 2.71 2.43 5.15
CA TYR A 609 2.78 1.38 6.16
C TYR A 609 1.72 0.31 5.92
N LYS A 610 0.48 0.71 5.66
CA LYS A 610 -0.61 -0.24 5.35
C LYS A 610 -0.28 -1.08 4.12
N ARG A 611 0.26 -0.49 3.05
CA ARG A 611 0.70 -1.24 1.86
C ARG A 611 1.82 -2.22 2.21
N ALA A 612 2.83 -1.77 2.94
CA ALA A 612 3.99 -2.58 3.31
C ALA A 612 3.60 -3.76 4.23
N CYS A 613 2.73 -3.55 5.21
CA CYS A 613 2.24 -4.61 6.09
C CYS A 613 1.33 -5.61 5.35
N ASN A 614 0.64 -5.16 4.29
CA ASN A 614 -0.20 -6.02 3.45
C ASN A 614 0.57 -6.70 2.29
N ALA A 615 1.86 -6.39 2.08
CA ALA A 615 2.65 -6.81 0.91
C ALA A 615 3.08 -8.30 0.91
N THR A 616 2.31 -9.18 1.56
CA THR A 616 2.49 -10.64 1.42
C THR A 616 2.06 -11.18 0.03
N ASP A 617 1.50 -10.34 -0.85
CA ASP A 617 1.22 -10.63 -2.27
C ASP A 617 2.18 -9.83 -3.19
N VAL A 618 3.33 -10.41 -3.56
CA VAL A 618 4.28 -9.83 -4.56
C VAL A 618 3.93 -10.31 -5.97
N MET A 619 3.86 -9.38 -6.94
CA MET A 619 3.66 -9.69 -8.37
C MET A 619 4.93 -10.29 -8.99
N ALA A 620 4.92 -11.57 -9.40
CA ALA A 620 6.02 -12.24 -10.09
C ALA A 620 5.85 -12.25 -11.62
N LYS A 621 6.96 -12.36 -12.36
CA LYS A 621 6.97 -12.67 -13.79
C LYS A 621 7.03 -14.17 -14.05
N VAL A 622 5.98 -14.72 -14.64
CA VAL A 622 5.76 -16.17 -14.81
C VAL A 622 5.75 -16.53 -16.30
N LEU A 623 6.72 -17.32 -16.72
CA LEU A 623 6.75 -17.90 -18.07
C LEU A 623 6.13 -19.29 -18.03
N VAL A 624 5.17 -19.57 -18.90
CA VAL A 624 4.58 -20.90 -19.05
C VAL A 624 4.87 -21.40 -20.45
N VAL A 625 5.62 -22.50 -20.58
CA VAL A 625 6.08 -23.02 -21.87
C VAL A 625 5.22 -24.21 -22.30
N GLY A 626 4.64 -24.14 -23.49
CA GLY A 626 3.84 -25.19 -24.13
C GLY A 626 4.52 -25.69 -25.41
N PRO A 627 4.61 -27.01 -25.65
CA PRO A 627 5.10 -27.57 -26.90
C PRO A 627 4.26 -27.14 -28.12
N HIS A 628 2.94 -27.22 -27.98
CA HIS A 628 1.97 -26.87 -29.01
C HIS A 628 0.90 -25.90 -28.48
N PRO A 629 0.26 -25.11 -29.35
CA PRO A 629 -0.84 -24.23 -28.96
C PRO A 629 -2.06 -25.04 -28.49
N ASP A 630 -2.36 -24.96 -27.19
CA ASP A 630 -3.48 -25.57 -26.42
C ASP A 630 -3.01 -26.38 -25.20
N ASP A 631 -1.75 -26.82 -25.18
CA ASP A 631 -1.18 -27.63 -24.10
C ASP A 631 -1.26 -26.94 -22.74
N GLN A 632 -0.98 -25.64 -22.70
CA GLN A 632 -0.97 -24.85 -21.48
C GLN A 632 -2.39 -24.67 -20.93
N GLU A 633 -3.36 -24.39 -21.81
CA GLU A 633 -4.79 -24.32 -21.47
C GLU A 633 -5.28 -25.66 -20.89
N LEU A 634 -5.00 -26.76 -21.59
CA LEU A 634 -5.44 -28.11 -21.21
C LEU A 634 -4.81 -28.54 -19.88
N GLY A 635 -3.49 -28.39 -19.77
CA GLY A 635 -2.73 -28.80 -18.59
C GLY A 635 -3.02 -27.92 -17.37
N MET A 636 -2.82 -26.61 -17.51
CA MET A 636 -2.80 -25.68 -16.37
C MET A 636 -3.56 -24.37 -16.56
N GLY A 637 -4.52 -24.29 -17.50
CA GLY A 637 -5.28 -23.07 -17.78
C GLY A 637 -5.94 -22.40 -16.55
N GLY A 638 -6.42 -23.18 -15.58
CA GLY A 638 -6.97 -22.64 -14.33
C GLY A 638 -5.91 -22.01 -13.42
N THR A 639 -4.69 -22.55 -13.43
CA THR A 639 -3.55 -21.96 -12.70
C THR A 639 -3.11 -20.67 -13.39
N ILE A 640 -3.03 -20.66 -14.73
CA ILE A 640 -2.69 -19.47 -15.51
C ILE A 640 -3.69 -18.34 -15.21
N ALA A 641 -4.99 -18.62 -15.32
CA ALA A 641 -6.04 -17.64 -15.03
C ALA A 641 -5.99 -17.12 -13.58
N LYS A 642 -5.72 -18.01 -12.61
CA LYS A 642 -5.55 -17.61 -11.21
C LYS A 642 -4.34 -16.70 -11.01
N LEU A 643 -3.19 -17.04 -11.59
CA LEU A 643 -1.98 -16.23 -11.48
C LEU A 643 -2.18 -14.84 -12.10
N ALA A 644 -2.76 -14.79 -13.31
CA ALA A 644 -3.11 -13.54 -13.97
C ALA A 644 -4.10 -12.69 -13.14
N SER A 645 -5.13 -13.30 -12.56
CA SER A 645 -6.11 -12.60 -11.71
C SER A 645 -5.51 -12.00 -10.43
N ARG A 646 -4.37 -12.55 -9.97
CA ARG A 646 -3.62 -12.06 -8.82
C ARG A 646 -2.64 -10.95 -9.20
N GLY A 647 -2.61 -10.55 -10.47
CA GLY A 647 -1.78 -9.47 -11.01
C GLY A 647 -0.34 -9.87 -11.35
N HIS A 648 -0.03 -11.17 -11.34
CA HIS A 648 1.25 -11.66 -11.87
C HIS A 648 1.33 -11.40 -13.38
N ASP A 649 2.53 -11.07 -13.86
CA ASP A 649 2.83 -10.87 -15.28
C ASP A 649 3.10 -12.26 -15.89
N VAL A 650 2.14 -12.81 -16.64
CA VAL A 650 2.20 -14.18 -17.15
C VAL A 650 2.34 -14.18 -18.67
N LEU A 651 3.36 -14.87 -19.17
CA LEU A 651 3.63 -15.05 -20.61
C LEU A 651 3.51 -16.53 -21.00
N LEU A 652 2.70 -16.81 -22.02
CA LEU A 652 2.64 -18.11 -22.68
C LEU A 652 3.66 -18.18 -23.81
N LEU A 653 4.51 -19.20 -23.81
CA LEU A 653 5.46 -19.46 -24.89
C LEU A 653 5.13 -20.78 -25.59
N ASP A 654 4.68 -20.70 -26.83
CA ASP A 654 4.47 -21.84 -27.71
C ASP A 654 5.79 -22.16 -28.43
N ILE A 655 6.27 -23.40 -28.32
CA ILE A 655 7.51 -23.80 -28.99
C ILE A 655 7.29 -23.99 -30.49
N THR A 656 6.15 -24.56 -30.87
CA THR A 656 5.76 -24.82 -32.27
C THR A 656 4.40 -24.19 -32.55
N ASN A 657 3.99 -24.12 -33.82
CA ASN A 657 2.65 -23.68 -34.21
C ASN A 657 1.61 -24.82 -34.26
N GLY A 658 1.99 -26.06 -33.92
CA GLY A 658 1.09 -27.22 -33.91
C GLY A 658 0.76 -27.85 -35.28
N GLU A 659 1.20 -27.28 -36.40
CA GLU A 659 0.83 -27.73 -37.76
C GLU A 659 1.83 -28.74 -38.36
N PRO A 660 1.43 -29.76 -39.13
CA PRO A 660 0.10 -29.95 -39.73
C PRO A 660 -0.91 -30.64 -38.81
N THR A 661 -2.13 -30.11 -38.74
CA THR A 661 -3.27 -30.72 -38.05
C THR A 661 -4.29 -31.33 -39.03
N PRO A 662 -5.14 -32.30 -38.61
CA PRO A 662 -6.15 -32.89 -39.48
C PRO A 662 -7.33 -31.94 -39.80
N TYR A 663 -7.54 -30.90 -39.00
CA TYR A 663 -8.67 -29.98 -39.09
C TYR A 663 -8.25 -28.55 -38.74
N GLY A 664 -8.67 -27.58 -39.56
CA GLY A 664 -8.27 -26.17 -39.44
C GLY A 664 -7.06 -25.84 -40.32
N ASP A 665 -6.85 -24.55 -40.57
CA ASP A 665 -5.68 -24.01 -41.24
C ASP A 665 -4.81 -23.19 -40.24
N PRO A 666 -3.51 -22.96 -40.55
CA PRO A 666 -2.61 -22.27 -39.63
C PRO A 666 -3.08 -20.88 -39.16
N GLU A 667 -3.77 -20.12 -40.04
CA GLU A 667 -4.23 -18.76 -39.70
C GLU A 667 -5.41 -18.82 -38.73
N THR A 668 -6.34 -19.75 -38.96
CA THR A 668 -7.45 -20.01 -38.05
C THR A 668 -6.93 -20.45 -36.68
N ARG A 669 -5.95 -21.36 -36.62
CA ARG A 669 -5.36 -21.84 -35.38
C ARG A 669 -4.65 -20.75 -34.57
N ALA A 670 -3.95 -19.84 -35.24
CA ALA A 670 -3.34 -18.69 -34.57
C ALA A 670 -4.42 -17.80 -33.91
N LYS A 671 -5.55 -17.56 -34.59
CA LYS A 671 -6.67 -16.78 -34.03
C LYS A 671 -7.33 -17.48 -32.84
N GLU A 672 -7.45 -18.80 -32.87
CA GLU A 672 -7.95 -19.60 -31.74
C GLU A 672 -7.03 -19.47 -30.51
N ALA A 673 -5.72 -19.63 -30.72
CA ALA A 673 -4.69 -19.47 -29.69
C ALA A 673 -4.69 -18.07 -29.06
N ASP A 674 -4.77 -17.01 -29.87
CA ASP A 674 -4.88 -15.63 -29.39
C ASP A 674 -6.19 -15.36 -28.64
N THR A 675 -7.26 -16.04 -29.02
CA THR A 675 -8.55 -15.98 -28.31
C THR A 675 -8.43 -16.66 -26.95
N ALA A 676 -7.79 -17.82 -26.87
CA ALA A 676 -7.54 -18.53 -25.62
C ALA A 676 -6.68 -17.69 -24.65
N ALA A 677 -5.61 -17.05 -25.14
CA ALA A 677 -4.76 -16.15 -24.34
C ALA A 677 -5.56 -14.94 -23.80
N ARG A 678 -6.40 -14.31 -24.63
CA ARG A 678 -7.29 -13.23 -24.20
C ARG A 678 -8.30 -13.66 -23.13
N ILE A 679 -8.85 -14.87 -23.24
CA ILE A 679 -9.76 -15.42 -22.21
C ILE A 679 -9.03 -15.61 -20.88
N LEU A 680 -7.78 -16.04 -20.91
CA LEU A 680 -6.94 -16.21 -19.73
C LEU A 680 -6.39 -14.89 -19.17
N GLY A 681 -6.45 -13.80 -19.94
CA GLY A 681 -5.94 -12.48 -19.56
C GLY A 681 -4.41 -12.39 -19.60
N VAL A 682 -3.76 -13.08 -20.55
CA VAL A 682 -2.29 -13.20 -20.64
C VAL A 682 -1.77 -12.93 -22.04
N GLU A 683 -0.47 -12.65 -22.15
CA GLU A 683 0.23 -12.53 -23.43
C GLU A 683 0.72 -13.90 -23.92
N ARG A 684 0.89 -14.04 -25.24
CA ARG A 684 1.35 -15.26 -25.90
C ARG A 684 2.41 -14.93 -26.95
N ARG A 685 3.43 -15.81 -27.05
CA ARG A 685 4.50 -15.71 -28.05
C ARG A 685 4.78 -17.07 -28.67
N LEU A 686 4.99 -17.09 -29.99
CA LEU A 686 5.43 -18.26 -30.73
C LEU A 686 6.96 -18.23 -30.93
N LEU A 687 7.65 -19.31 -30.57
CA LEU A 687 9.08 -19.50 -30.81
C LEU A 687 9.38 -19.92 -32.26
N GLY A 688 8.48 -20.72 -32.85
CA GLY A 688 8.50 -21.09 -34.26
C GLY A 688 9.41 -22.26 -34.62
N LEU A 689 9.63 -23.23 -33.71
CA LEU A 689 10.28 -24.49 -34.08
C LEU A 689 9.34 -25.39 -34.91
N PRO A 690 9.88 -26.25 -35.80
CA PRO A 690 9.06 -27.17 -36.59
C PRO A 690 8.36 -28.20 -35.70
N ASN A 691 7.04 -28.31 -35.86
CA ASN A 691 6.22 -29.30 -35.16
C ASN A 691 6.58 -30.74 -35.57
N ARG A 692 6.48 -31.70 -34.64
CA ARG A 692 6.86 -33.13 -34.79
C ARG A 692 8.34 -33.40 -35.05
N GLU A 693 9.16 -32.35 -35.12
CA GLU A 693 10.60 -32.41 -35.35
C GLU A 693 11.36 -31.65 -34.25
N VAL A 694 10.74 -31.43 -33.08
CA VAL A 694 11.37 -30.69 -31.99
C VAL A 694 12.50 -31.52 -31.40
N GLU A 695 13.73 -31.04 -31.56
CA GLU A 695 14.93 -31.66 -31.00
C GLU A 695 15.64 -30.72 -30.02
N HIS A 696 16.29 -31.32 -29.02
CA HIS A 696 17.12 -30.59 -28.07
C HIS A 696 18.45 -30.16 -28.71
N THR A 697 18.42 -29.05 -29.44
CA THR A 697 19.60 -28.43 -30.08
C THR A 697 20.05 -27.20 -29.31
N LEU A 698 21.31 -26.80 -29.51
CA LEU A 698 21.85 -25.57 -28.94
C LEU A 698 21.04 -24.33 -29.38
N GLU A 699 20.63 -24.30 -30.65
CA GLU A 699 19.82 -23.21 -31.20
C GLU A 699 18.46 -23.10 -30.50
N ALA A 700 17.74 -24.22 -30.36
CA ALA A 700 16.45 -24.26 -29.68
C ALA A 700 16.56 -23.79 -28.22
N ARG A 701 17.58 -24.27 -27.51
CA ARG A 701 17.90 -23.88 -26.13
C ARG A 701 18.19 -22.40 -26.01
N HIS A 702 19.02 -21.86 -26.89
CA HIS A 702 19.37 -20.44 -26.91
C HIS A 702 18.16 -19.54 -27.21
N LYS A 703 17.25 -19.96 -28.10
CA LYS A 703 16.00 -19.23 -28.35
C LYS A 703 15.12 -19.14 -27.09
N VAL A 704 14.93 -20.25 -26.37
CA VAL A 704 14.18 -20.25 -25.09
C VAL A 704 14.88 -19.42 -24.02
N ALA A 705 16.21 -19.52 -23.91
CA ALA A 705 17.00 -18.71 -22.98
C ALA A 705 16.87 -17.21 -23.28
N GLY A 706 16.82 -16.84 -24.56
CA GLY A 706 16.53 -15.48 -25.01
C GLY A 706 15.17 -14.98 -24.54
N VAL A 707 14.11 -15.79 -24.65
CA VAL A 707 12.77 -15.41 -24.14
C VAL A 707 12.78 -15.23 -22.62
N ILE A 708 13.44 -16.13 -21.87
CA ILE A 708 13.58 -16.02 -20.41
C ILE A 708 14.25 -14.69 -20.03
N ARG A 709 15.30 -14.29 -20.76
CA ARG A 709 16.05 -13.05 -20.55
C ARG A 709 15.27 -11.81 -20.98
N GLU A 710 14.58 -11.84 -22.11
CA GLU A 710 13.78 -10.69 -22.57
C GLU A 710 12.58 -10.45 -21.63
N PHE A 711 11.89 -11.52 -21.22
CA PHE A 711 10.73 -11.42 -20.34
C PHE A 711 11.13 -11.18 -18.87
N GLN A 712 12.37 -11.50 -18.49
CA GLN A 712 12.84 -11.52 -17.10
C GLN A 712 12.03 -12.50 -16.24
N ALA A 713 11.85 -13.73 -16.73
CA ALA A 713 11.06 -14.75 -16.05
C ALA A 713 11.69 -15.17 -14.71
N GLU A 714 10.96 -14.99 -13.61
CA GLU A 714 11.38 -15.43 -12.27
C GLU A 714 10.92 -16.86 -11.97
N ILE A 715 9.77 -17.23 -12.53
CA ILE A 715 9.15 -18.56 -12.42
C ILE A 715 8.92 -19.10 -13.82
N VAL A 716 9.30 -20.35 -14.05
CA VAL A 716 9.06 -21.04 -15.33
C VAL A 716 8.22 -22.29 -15.08
N PHE A 717 7.18 -22.48 -15.88
CA PHE A 717 6.42 -23.72 -15.97
C PHE A 717 6.73 -24.42 -17.29
N THR A 718 6.89 -25.74 -17.27
CA THR A 718 7.13 -26.57 -18.46
C THR A 718 6.42 -27.92 -18.31
N PRO A 719 6.14 -28.68 -19.38
CA PRO A 719 5.50 -29.98 -19.25
C PRO A 719 6.33 -30.96 -18.42
N PHE A 720 5.67 -31.91 -17.78
CA PHE A 720 6.32 -33.00 -17.07
C PHE A 720 7.20 -33.84 -18.01
N PHE A 721 8.42 -34.15 -17.58
CA PHE A 721 9.46 -34.78 -18.41
C PHE A 721 9.13 -36.21 -18.86
N GLU A 722 8.22 -36.90 -18.18
CA GLU A 722 7.68 -38.21 -18.61
C GLU A 722 6.36 -38.05 -19.37
N ASP A 723 6.45 -37.81 -20.67
CA ASP A 723 5.30 -37.67 -21.56
C ASP A 723 5.35 -38.71 -22.70
N ALA A 724 4.19 -39.15 -23.22
CA ALA A 724 4.13 -40.03 -24.39
C ALA A 724 4.59 -39.32 -25.68
N HIS A 725 4.35 -38.01 -25.81
CA HIS A 725 4.65 -37.21 -26.98
C HIS A 725 6.15 -36.85 -27.03
N PRO A 726 6.86 -37.10 -28.15
CA PRO A 726 8.29 -36.81 -28.28
C PRO A 726 8.61 -35.32 -28.12
N ASP A 727 7.84 -34.43 -28.76
CA ASP A 727 8.05 -32.98 -28.66
C ASP A 727 7.97 -32.48 -27.21
N HIS A 728 7.03 -32.99 -26.38
CA HIS A 728 6.91 -32.59 -24.98
C HIS A 728 8.20 -32.88 -24.21
N ARG A 729 8.74 -34.10 -24.37
CA ARG A 729 10.00 -34.50 -23.74
C ARG A 729 11.18 -33.65 -24.23
N ALA A 730 11.21 -33.31 -25.52
CA ALA A 730 12.25 -32.45 -26.08
C ALA A 730 12.16 -31.02 -25.50
N VAL A 731 10.95 -30.44 -25.46
CA VAL A 731 10.69 -29.11 -24.90
C VAL A 731 11.08 -29.01 -23.43
N THR A 732 10.71 -29.99 -22.60
CA THR A 732 11.09 -29.98 -21.18
C THR A 732 12.61 -29.92 -21.02
N ARG A 733 13.36 -30.73 -21.78
CA ARG A 733 14.84 -30.70 -21.77
C ARG A 733 15.38 -29.35 -22.24
N ILE A 734 14.80 -28.79 -23.31
CA ILE A 734 15.19 -27.47 -23.85
C ILE A 734 15.03 -26.40 -22.77
N VAL A 735 13.92 -26.40 -22.03
CA VAL A 735 13.61 -25.40 -21.00
C VAL A 735 14.51 -25.56 -19.78
N GLU A 736 14.76 -26.79 -19.34
CA GLU A 736 15.67 -27.09 -18.23
C GLU A 736 17.08 -26.55 -18.48
N ASP A 737 17.64 -26.86 -19.66
CA ASP A 737 18.98 -26.40 -20.01
C ASP A 737 18.99 -24.90 -20.35
N ALA A 738 17.94 -24.37 -20.98
CA ALA A 738 17.80 -22.94 -21.28
C ALA A 738 17.79 -22.07 -20.02
N ARG A 739 17.22 -22.57 -18.92
CA ARG A 739 17.29 -21.91 -17.61
C ARG A 739 18.74 -21.69 -17.16
N PHE A 740 19.63 -22.65 -17.42
CA PHE A 740 21.05 -22.50 -17.12
C PHE A 740 21.73 -21.52 -18.07
N ASP A 741 21.41 -21.58 -19.36
CA ASP A 741 22.00 -20.67 -20.35
C ASP A 741 21.57 -19.21 -20.16
N ALA A 742 20.35 -18.98 -19.65
CA ALA A 742 19.81 -17.65 -19.40
C ALA A 742 20.63 -16.81 -18.40
N LYS A 743 21.40 -17.44 -17.50
CA LYS A 743 22.29 -16.74 -16.55
C LYS A 743 23.71 -16.50 -17.08
N LEU A 744 24.06 -17.08 -18.22
CA LEU A 744 25.42 -16.96 -18.75
C LEU A 744 25.67 -15.53 -19.21
N THR A 745 26.75 -14.95 -18.69
CA THR A 745 27.27 -13.66 -19.13
C THR A 745 28.26 -13.91 -20.28
N LYS A 746 28.41 -12.93 -21.19
CA LYS A 746 29.29 -13.01 -22.40
C LYS A 746 28.79 -13.99 -23.47
N THR A 747 27.50 -13.92 -23.77
CA THR A 747 26.85 -14.65 -24.86
C THR A 747 26.09 -13.66 -25.74
N ASP A 748 25.86 -14.00 -27.02
CA ASP A 748 25.07 -13.18 -27.95
C ASP A 748 23.55 -13.39 -27.80
N LEU A 749 23.11 -13.98 -26.67
CA LEU A 749 21.70 -14.20 -26.38
C LEU A 749 20.99 -12.87 -26.08
N PRO A 750 19.76 -12.67 -26.56
CA PRO A 750 19.02 -11.43 -26.35
C PRO A 750 18.49 -11.30 -24.91
N GLY A 751 18.16 -10.06 -24.50
CA GLY A 751 17.65 -9.72 -23.16
C GLY A 751 18.73 -9.68 -22.06
N GLU A 752 18.35 -9.36 -20.83
CA GLU A 752 19.30 -9.30 -19.69
C GLU A 752 19.48 -10.67 -19.01
N PRO A 753 20.70 -11.07 -18.58
CA PRO A 753 20.93 -12.35 -17.93
C PRO A 753 20.10 -12.53 -16.66
N ILE A 754 19.44 -13.68 -16.51
CA ILE A 754 18.64 -14.04 -15.33
C ILE A 754 18.69 -15.54 -15.09
N TYR A 755 18.64 -15.94 -13.81
CA TYR A 755 18.41 -17.33 -13.45
C TYR A 755 17.00 -17.44 -12.82
N PRO A 756 16.01 -18.01 -13.53
CA PRO A 756 14.69 -18.23 -12.95
C PRO A 756 14.82 -19.00 -11.63
N ARG A 757 14.25 -18.42 -10.55
CA ARG A 757 14.36 -18.97 -9.20
C ARG A 757 13.64 -20.31 -9.11
N TRP A 758 12.48 -20.41 -9.75
CA TRP A 758 11.63 -21.58 -9.69
C TRP A 758 11.37 -22.15 -11.09
N LEU A 759 11.47 -23.47 -11.20
CA LEU A 759 11.04 -24.25 -12.36
C LEU A 759 10.04 -25.28 -11.86
N PHE A 760 8.85 -25.28 -12.44
CA PHE A 760 7.76 -26.19 -12.10
C PHE A 760 7.35 -27.01 -13.31
N TYR A 761 7.01 -28.26 -13.06
CA TYR A 761 6.48 -29.15 -14.07
C TYR A 761 4.97 -29.22 -13.93
N TYR A 762 4.24 -28.99 -15.02
CA TYR A 762 2.81 -29.19 -15.07
C TYR A 762 2.45 -30.44 -15.87
N TYR A 763 1.34 -31.05 -15.53
CA TYR A 763 0.85 -32.26 -16.19
C TYR A 763 0.07 -31.90 -17.45
N ALA A 764 0.58 -32.36 -18.60
CA ALA A 764 -0.09 -32.26 -19.90
C ALA A 764 -1.03 -33.47 -20.15
N THR A 765 -1.74 -33.47 -21.28
CA THR A 765 -2.84 -34.43 -21.57
C THR A 765 -2.38 -35.86 -21.93
N HIS A 766 -1.08 -36.08 -22.15
CA HIS A 766 -0.52 -37.32 -22.71
C HIS A 766 0.17 -38.23 -21.69
N LEU A 767 -0.10 -38.04 -20.40
CA LEU A 767 0.50 -38.85 -19.35
C LEU A 767 -0.01 -40.29 -19.38
N ARG A 768 0.92 -41.24 -19.34
CA ARG A 768 0.62 -42.70 -19.36
C ARG A 768 0.16 -43.25 -18.01
N TRP A 769 0.14 -42.42 -16.97
CA TRP A 769 -0.19 -42.78 -15.58
C TRP A 769 -0.68 -41.55 -14.79
N VAL A 770 -1.35 -41.78 -13.67
CA VAL A 770 -1.75 -40.71 -12.73
C VAL A 770 -0.58 -40.45 -11.78
N ALA A 771 0.18 -39.39 -12.04
CA ALA A 771 1.33 -39.02 -11.23
C ALA A 771 0.93 -38.39 -9.88
N ASN A 772 1.76 -38.56 -8.85
CA ASN A 772 1.57 -37.96 -7.52
C ASN A 772 2.25 -36.57 -7.49
N PRO A 773 1.52 -35.44 -7.62
CA PRO A 773 2.13 -34.12 -7.64
C PRO A 773 2.78 -33.76 -6.31
N ASN A 774 3.92 -33.05 -6.35
CA ASN A 774 4.55 -32.51 -5.14
C ASN A 774 3.67 -31.48 -4.42
N PHE A 775 2.84 -30.75 -5.18
CA PHE A 775 1.84 -29.83 -4.65
C PHE A 775 0.74 -29.62 -5.68
N LEU A 776 -0.41 -29.18 -5.19
CA LEU A 776 -1.57 -28.84 -6.00
C LEU A 776 -1.85 -27.34 -5.87
N ILE A 777 -2.17 -26.70 -6.99
CA ILE A 777 -2.70 -25.34 -7.01
C ILE A 777 -4.22 -25.46 -7.06
N ASP A 778 -4.87 -24.92 -6.04
CA ASP A 778 -6.33 -24.80 -6.02
C ASP A 778 -6.77 -23.77 -7.06
N VAL A 779 -7.48 -24.20 -8.09
CA VAL A 779 -7.98 -23.36 -9.18
C VAL A 779 -9.49 -23.14 -9.09
N THR A 780 -10.09 -23.40 -7.93
CA THR A 780 -11.53 -23.14 -7.73
C THR A 780 -11.87 -21.69 -8.03
N GLY A 781 -12.94 -21.50 -8.81
CA GLY A 781 -13.38 -20.20 -9.33
C GLY A 781 -12.83 -19.88 -10.73
N PHE A 782 -11.94 -20.72 -11.29
CA PHE A 782 -11.34 -20.52 -12.62
C PHE A 782 -11.67 -21.65 -13.61
N GLU A 783 -12.56 -22.58 -13.24
CA GLU A 783 -12.95 -23.73 -14.07
C GLU A 783 -13.62 -23.29 -15.38
N GLU A 784 -14.49 -22.29 -15.31
CA GLU A 784 -15.16 -21.76 -16.49
C GLU A 784 -14.19 -21.02 -17.41
N THR A 785 -13.28 -20.22 -16.85
CA THR A 785 -12.24 -19.53 -17.62
C THR A 785 -11.32 -20.52 -18.32
N LYS A 786 -10.85 -21.57 -17.60
CA LYS A 786 -10.10 -22.68 -18.18
C LYS A 786 -10.89 -23.37 -19.29
N ARG A 787 -12.18 -23.64 -19.07
CA ARG A 787 -13.03 -24.30 -20.07
C ARG A 787 -13.17 -23.41 -21.31
N LYS A 788 -13.45 -22.12 -21.15
CA LYS A 788 -13.59 -21.14 -22.23
C LYS A 788 -12.32 -21.06 -23.08
N SER A 789 -11.14 -21.06 -22.46
CA SER A 789 -9.89 -21.03 -23.21
C SER A 789 -9.65 -22.31 -24.01
N ILE A 790 -10.03 -23.47 -23.50
CA ILE A 790 -9.94 -24.75 -24.24
C ILE A 790 -10.93 -24.80 -25.41
N VAL A 791 -12.18 -24.36 -25.21
CA VAL A 791 -13.20 -24.42 -26.29
C VAL A 791 -13.00 -23.34 -27.36
N ALA A 792 -12.12 -22.36 -27.14
CA ALA A 792 -11.72 -21.40 -28.16
C ALA A 792 -11.05 -22.06 -29.37
N TYR A 793 -10.49 -23.27 -29.19
CA TYR A 793 -9.98 -24.10 -30.28
C TYR A 793 -11.12 -24.86 -30.98
N GLU A 794 -11.98 -24.15 -31.71
CA GLU A 794 -13.17 -24.69 -32.37
C GLU A 794 -12.85 -25.82 -33.34
N THR A 795 -11.75 -25.69 -34.08
CA THR A 795 -11.28 -26.68 -35.05
C THR A 795 -10.78 -27.98 -34.41
N HIS A 796 -10.54 -28.03 -33.09
CA HIS A 796 -10.35 -29.29 -32.33
C HIS A 796 -11.68 -29.99 -31.98
N GLY A 797 -12.83 -29.37 -32.21
CA GLY A 797 -14.14 -29.97 -32.01
C GLY A 797 -14.53 -30.18 -30.53
N TRP A 798 -13.86 -29.50 -29.60
CA TRP A 798 -14.13 -29.62 -28.16
C TRP A 798 -15.60 -29.34 -27.83
N THR A 799 -16.21 -28.31 -28.39
CA THR A 799 -17.64 -27.98 -28.23
C THR A 799 -18.60 -29.15 -28.51
N ARG A 800 -18.27 -30.06 -29.45
CA ARG A 800 -19.08 -31.27 -29.74
C ARG A 800 -18.88 -32.41 -28.74
N ARG A 801 -17.67 -32.56 -28.17
CA ARG A 801 -17.36 -33.60 -27.16
C ARG A 801 -17.98 -33.28 -25.80
N TRP A 802 -18.03 -32.01 -25.41
CA TRP A 802 -18.58 -31.59 -24.11
C TRP A 802 -20.12 -31.50 -24.10
N THR A 803 -20.77 -31.38 -25.25
CA THR A 803 -22.23 -31.45 -25.39
C THR A 803 -22.77 -32.89 -25.47
N THR A 804 -21.94 -33.86 -25.87
CA THR A 804 -22.32 -35.28 -25.92
C THR A 804 -22.18 -36.00 -24.57
N SER A 805 -21.26 -35.58 -23.69
CA SER A 805 -21.14 -36.15 -22.34
C SER A 805 -22.31 -35.80 -21.41
N ALA A 806 -22.98 -34.66 -21.62
CA ALA A 806 -24.16 -34.26 -20.85
C ALA A 806 -25.41 -35.11 -21.14
N ARG A 807 -25.42 -35.93 -22.22
CA ARG A 807 -26.51 -36.87 -22.53
C ARG A 807 -26.28 -38.28 -22.02
N ALA A 808 -25.10 -38.60 -21.48
CA ALA A 808 -24.76 -39.96 -21.02
C ALA A 808 -24.93 -40.17 -19.51
N SER A 809 -25.37 -39.14 -18.78
CA SER A 809 -25.66 -39.20 -17.33
C SER A 809 -27.04 -38.67 -16.97
N ALA A 810 -28.01 -38.77 -17.90
CA ALA A 810 -29.42 -38.48 -17.67
C ALA A 810 -30.22 -39.77 -17.51
#